data_AF-A0A4Q6AXC1-F1
#
_entry.id   AF-A0A4Q6AXC1-F1
#
_cell.length_a   1.000
_cell.length_b   1.000
_cell.length_c   1.000
_cell.angle_alpha   90.00
_cell.angle_beta   90.00
_cell.angle_gamma   90.00
#
_symmetry.space_group_name_H-M   'P 1'
#
loop_
_entity.id
_entity.type
_entity.pdbx_description
1 polymer ?
#
loop_
_entity_poly.entity_id
_entity_poly.type
_entity_poly.pdbx_seq_one_letter_code
_entity_poly.pdbx_strand_id
1 'polypeptide(L)'
;MRYLIFILLLGFYSTSLHAQDDSIAARIVIIGDAGYLVNGRAPVMDAVRKTVPLDSRTSVIYVGDNLYKEGLPDEQDVFYTKYRSILDSQAALVMNTPSKAYFIPGNHDWNNGGPEGLTAILRQQQYLDNISKDNVKFYPEGGCPGPVEVKITDDVIMIIMDSQWWLHPGEKPGIESDCQQKTKEEVLVEIEDILSKNDRKLVLFAAHHPFKSYGVHGGYFTLKQHIFPLTDIKKQLYIPLPLIGSIYPISRSVFGSSQDLPHPTYFDMINRVQQVVKQHHHTIFMHGHEHTLQYIVDSSFNYIISGSGCKTSRVEKGRQAEFVASRLGFALLEISKNKNVHLKMYTIEDSVHLAYSKNIKNFATPPPIEDTIARTVALLEYRDSVLAPASIQYRKNKAFRRLILGNNYRDDWSTPVMFREFNINTERGGFTIEGRGGGKQTKSLSLLDKNGEKWALRTIDKDPEMAIPENLRNGPARDIVQDMISASYPYAPLIVPTLAKAVGVRQADPEVFFVPDDPSLGYYRKLFSNKIAFLERKDPVPAGVETKSSGKVFNNLIEKGDHVIDQKAVLKARLLDILIGDFDRHMDQWKWAELDTGKGKIYSPIAKDRDQAFFYSDGLAVEWISRRRMPFLRGFRYKIAKVNWLGHSARDFDRVFMTGLEKREWEQTINTFTNQMTDSVIDAAVRKLPREVYPVSGDTIAAKLKSRRDLLPQAAMKYYKFLAKDVNILGSNKQEFFYVDATDSGTRVKVYAREPEGDTTMLVYERMFDPKITKELRLYGFNGSDRFEVSGRHGIRLRMIGGRGNDTFNVAGKIKSFVYDLNTEANALNRGGRTKDRMNNDPSVNAFDLFDYQYDIKRYPRVNFGVNAEDGLM
;
A
#
# COMPACT_ATOMS: atom_id res chain seq x y z
N MET A 1 -36.96 -51.20 56.70
CA MET A 1 -36.01 -51.64 55.65
C MET A 1 -36.34 -51.19 54.21
N ARG A 2 -37.53 -50.66 53.91
CA ARG A 2 -37.89 -50.18 52.55
C ARG A 2 -37.55 -48.71 52.23
N TYR A 3 -37.30 -47.87 53.24
CA TYR A 3 -36.98 -46.44 53.03
C TYR A 3 -35.47 -46.14 52.91
N LEU A 4 -34.58 -47.05 53.35
CA LEU A 4 -33.13 -46.87 53.21
C LEU A 4 -32.63 -47.16 51.79
N ILE A 5 -33.32 -48.02 51.04
CA ILE A 5 -32.93 -48.41 49.67
C ILE A 5 -33.29 -47.32 48.66
N PHE A 6 -34.34 -46.51 48.92
CA PHE A 6 -34.73 -45.42 48.03
C PHE A 6 -33.81 -44.20 48.13
N ILE A 7 -33.21 -43.95 49.30
CA ILE A 7 -32.23 -42.87 49.52
C ILE A 7 -30.85 -43.27 48.97
N LEU A 8 -30.48 -44.56 49.01
CA LEU A 8 -29.26 -45.07 48.37
C LEU A 8 -29.35 -45.10 46.83
N LEU A 9 -30.54 -45.21 46.25
CA LEU A 9 -30.76 -45.11 44.79
C LEU A 9 -30.80 -43.66 44.26
N LEU A 10 -31.17 -42.68 45.10
CA LEU A 10 -31.03 -41.25 44.77
C LEU A 10 -29.61 -40.71 44.99
N GLY A 11 -28.82 -41.36 45.86
CA GLY A 11 -27.40 -41.06 46.08
C GLY A 11 -26.48 -41.43 44.91
N PHE A 12 -26.91 -42.34 44.02
CA PHE A 12 -26.14 -42.74 42.83
C PHE A 12 -26.52 -41.99 41.53
N TYR A 13 -27.55 -41.13 41.56
CA TYR A 13 -27.92 -40.28 40.41
C TYR A 13 -27.35 -38.85 40.48
N SER A 14 -26.54 -38.54 41.50
CA SER A 14 -26.13 -37.16 41.80
C SER A 14 -24.65 -36.84 41.52
N THR A 15 -23.89 -37.74 40.88
CA THR A 15 -22.49 -37.45 40.49
C THR A 15 -22.13 -38.09 39.16
N SER A 16 -22.78 -37.64 38.09
CA SER A 16 -22.27 -37.76 36.72
C SER A 16 -22.83 -36.61 35.88
N LEU A 17 -22.67 -35.38 36.38
CA LEU A 17 -22.44 -34.27 35.45
C LEU A 17 -21.10 -34.58 34.81
N HIS A 18 -21.11 -35.34 33.71
CA HIS A 18 -20.00 -35.31 32.77
C HIS A 18 -19.80 -33.82 32.45
N ALA A 19 -18.69 -33.26 32.94
CA ALA A 19 -18.15 -32.05 32.37
C ALA A 19 -18.11 -32.32 30.86
N GLN A 20 -18.89 -31.57 30.08
CA GLN A 20 -18.85 -31.64 28.63
C GLN A 20 -17.38 -31.52 28.22
N ASP A 21 -16.81 -32.55 27.59
CA ASP A 21 -15.43 -32.49 27.11
C ASP A 21 -15.28 -31.26 26.21
N ASP A 22 -14.46 -30.30 26.66
CA ASP A 22 -14.26 -29.03 25.99
C ASP A 22 -13.51 -29.27 24.67
N SER A 23 -14.28 -29.39 23.58
CA SER A 23 -13.72 -29.71 22.27
C SER A 23 -12.93 -28.56 21.66
N ILE A 24 -11.89 -28.89 20.89
CA ILE A 24 -11.04 -27.90 20.21
C ILE A 24 -11.78 -27.25 19.04
N ALA A 25 -11.82 -25.92 19.06
CA ALA A 25 -12.35 -25.07 17.99
C ALA A 25 -11.29 -24.78 16.93
N ALA A 26 -10.05 -24.49 17.34
CA ALA A 26 -8.94 -24.18 16.43
C ALA A 26 -7.57 -24.59 17.00
N ARG A 27 -6.62 -24.88 16.11
CA ARG A 27 -5.20 -25.09 16.41
C ARG A 27 -4.35 -24.14 15.59
N ILE A 28 -3.41 -23.45 16.24
CA ILE A 28 -2.49 -22.52 15.60
C ILE A 28 -1.07 -22.99 15.85
N VAL A 29 -0.40 -23.48 14.80
CA VAL A 29 1.02 -23.84 14.83
C VAL A 29 1.82 -22.62 14.42
N ILE A 30 2.80 -22.20 15.21
CA ILE A 30 3.61 -21.01 14.96
C ILE A 30 5.06 -21.45 14.71
N ILE A 31 5.61 -21.08 13.56
CA ILE A 31 6.96 -21.45 13.12
C ILE A 31 7.63 -20.20 12.55
N GLY A 32 8.81 -19.82 13.03
CA GLY A 32 9.59 -18.70 12.48
C GLY A 32 10.98 -19.17 12.10
N ASP A 33 11.63 -18.42 11.21
CA ASP A 33 13.05 -18.58 10.88
C ASP A 33 13.36 -19.99 10.40
N ALA A 34 12.52 -20.50 9.50
CA ALA A 34 12.62 -21.82 8.88
C ALA A 34 13.41 -21.81 7.56
N GLY A 35 14.06 -20.69 7.22
CA GLY A 35 14.70 -20.45 5.92
C GLY A 35 16.00 -21.21 5.62
N TYR A 36 16.24 -22.38 6.23
CA TYR A 36 17.36 -23.25 5.91
C TYR A 36 17.08 -24.72 6.25
N LEU A 37 17.70 -25.66 5.53
CA LEU A 37 17.64 -27.09 5.83
C LEU A 37 18.78 -27.53 6.75
N VAL A 38 18.45 -28.12 7.90
CA VAL A 38 19.43 -28.65 8.86
C VAL A 38 19.86 -30.05 8.39
N ASN A 39 21.11 -30.18 7.94
CA ASN A 39 21.64 -31.43 7.37
C ASN A 39 20.76 -32.01 6.24
N GLY A 40 20.20 -31.13 5.40
CA GLY A 40 19.31 -31.52 4.30
C GLY A 40 17.87 -31.86 4.71
N ARG A 41 17.47 -31.62 5.97
CA ARG A 41 16.11 -31.88 6.49
C ARG A 41 15.46 -30.64 7.09
N ALA A 42 14.14 -30.69 7.26
CA ALA A 42 13.32 -29.66 7.90
C ALA A 42 12.77 -30.21 9.24
N PRO A 43 13.59 -30.30 10.31
CA PRO A 43 13.26 -31.05 11.52
C PRO A 43 12.00 -30.54 12.26
N VAL A 44 11.75 -29.23 12.23
CA VAL A 44 10.54 -28.64 12.83
C VAL A 44 9.28 -29.05 12.07
N MET A 45 9.32 -29.05 10.74
CA MET A 45 8.21 -29.49 9.90
C MET A 45 7.91 -30.99 10.11
N ASP A 46 8.96 -31.81 10.23
CA ASP A 46 8.82 -33.23 10.58
C ASP A 46 8.20 -33.42 11.97
N ALA A 47 8.59 -32.60 12.95
CA ALA A 47 8.06 -32.66 14.30
C ALA A 47 6.57 -32.27 14.36
N VAL A 48 6.16 -31.22 13.64
CA VAL A 48 4.75 -30.82 13.54
C VAL A 48 3.92 -31.95 12.94
N ARG A 49 4.37 -32.54 11.82
CA ARG A 49 3.68 -33.65 11.14
C ARG A 49 3.44 -34.85 12.07
N LYS A 50 4.35 -35.09 13.04
CA LYS A 50 4.25 -36.19 14.01
C LYS A 50 3.35 -35.88 15.21
N THR A 51 3.15 -34.61 15.55
CA THR A 51 2.57 -34.21 16.85
C THR A 51 1.24 -33.46 16.75
N VAL A 52 0.94 -32.85 15.60
CA VAL A 52 -0.23 -32.01 15.42
C VAL A 52 -1.16 -32.61 14.35
N PRO A 53 -2.45 -32.81 14.63
CA PRO A 53 -3.43 -33.19 13.60
C PRO A 53 -3.56 -32.08 12.56
N LEU A 54 -3.21 -32.39 11.30
CA LEU A 54 -3.32 -31.46 10.17
C LEU A 54 -4.71 -31.58 9.51
N ASP A 55 -5.75 -31.17 10.24
CA ASP A 55 -7.14 -31.14 9.78
C ASP A 55 -7.62 -29.69 9.53
N SER A 56 -8.92 -29.50 9.25
CA SER A 56 -9.52 -28.21 8.90
C SER A 56 -9.56 -27.21 10.06
N ARG A 57 -9.29 -27.65 11.29
CA ARG A 57 -9.17 -26.78 12.48
C ARG A 57 -7.75 -26.26 12.66
N THR A 58 -6.78 -26.76 11.89
CA THR A 58 -5.37 -26.41 12.05
C THR A 58 -4.93 -25.38 11.02
N SER A 59 -4.31 -24.31 11.52
CA SER A 59 -3.60 -23.31 10.72
C SER A 59 -2.13 -23.28 11.12
N VAL A 60 -1.25 -23.27 10.14
CA VAL A 60 0.20 -23.13 10.30
C VAL A 60 0.61 -21.72 9.92
N ILE A 61 1.28 -21.01 10.81
CA ILE A 61 1.71 -19.63 10.61
C ILE A 61 3.24 -19.61 10.56
N TYR A 62 3.78 -19.23 9.41
CA TYR A 62 5.21 -18.96 9.23
C TYR A 62 5.49 -17.48 9.53
N VAL A 63 6.01 -17.15 10.71
CA VAL A 63 6.20 -15.78 11.22
C VAL A 63 7.55 -15.18 10.79
N GLY A 64 7.84 -15.21 9.49
CA GLY A 64 8.99 -14.56 8.87
C GLY A 64 10.28 -15.36 8.79
N ASP A 65 11.22 -14.83 8.01
CA ASP A 65 12.49 -15.44 7.64
C ASP A 65 12.31 -16.84 7.06
N ASN A 66 11.42 -16.92 6.06
CA ASN A 66 11.13 -18.15 5.35
C ASN A 66 12.28 -18.55 4.42
N LEU A 67 13.17 -17.61 4.07
CA LEU A 67 14.41 -17.82 3.33
C LEU A 67 15.57 -17.01 3.92
N TYR A 68 16.77 -17.62 3.96
CA TYR A 68 18.03 -16.93 4.28
C TYR A 68 19.00 -16.93 3.10
N LYS A 69 19.70 -15.82 2.79
CA LYS A 69 19.72 -14.53 3.50
C LYS A 69 18.98 -13.39 2.79
N GLU A 70 18.67 -13.56 1.51
CA GLU A 70 18.28 -12.46 0.61
C GLU A 70 16.91 -12.70 -0.07
N GLY A 71 16.08 -13.57 0.53
CA GLY A 71 14.79 -13.95 -0.03
C GLY A 71 14.92 -14.91 -1.22
N LEU A 72 13.91 -14.95 -2.08
CA LEU A 72 13.94 -15.74 -3.31
C LEU A 72 14.60 -14.91 -4.43
N PRO A 73 15.76 -15.35 -4.98
CA PRO A 73 16.40 -14.64 -6.07
C PRO A 73 15.60 -14.78 -7.37
N ASP A 74 16.04 -14.11 -8.44
CA ASP A 74 15.46 -14.29 -9.77
C ASP A 74 15.52 -15.76 -10.22
N GLU A 75 14.56 -16.22 -11.03
CA GLU A 75 14.56 -17.59 -11.54
C GLU A 75 15.77 -17.91 -12.41
N GLN A 76 16.37 -16.89 -13.03
CA GLN A 76 17.60 -17.01 -13.82
C GLN A 76 18.86 -17.04 -12.95
N ASP A 77 18.76 -16.80 -11.64
CA ASP A 77 19.88 -16.90 -10.72
C ASP A 77 20.30 -18.36 -10.51
N VAL A 78 21.61 -18.62 -10.53
CA VAL A 78 22.19 -19.97 -10.40
C VAL A 78 21.84 -20.68 -9.09
N PHE A 79 21.45 -19.94 -8.04
CA PHE A 79 21.05 -20.47 -6.74
C PHE A 79 19.54 -20.60 -6.56
N TYR A 80 18.70 -20.16 -7.52
CA TYR A 80 17.23 -20.17 -7.39
C TYR A 80 16.68 -21.50 -6.89
N THR A 81 17.05 -22.62 -7.52
CA THR A 81 16.58 -23.96 -7.16
C THR A 81 16.87 -24.33 -5.70
N LYS A 82 18.01 -23.86 -5.15
CA LYS A 82 18.37 -24.11 -3.75
C LYS A 82 17.43 -23.37 -2.81
N TYR A 83 17.20 -22.07 -3.02
CA TYR A 83 16.29 -21.27 -2.20
C TYR A 83 14.85 -21.78 -2.30
N ARG A 84 14.40 -22.05 -3.53
CA ARG A 84 13.10 -22.65 -3.83
C ARG A 84 12.83 -23.92 -3.01
N SER A 85 13.79 -24.85 -2.94
CA SER A 85 13.61 -26.12 -2.22
C SER A 85 13.31 -25.96 -0.72
N ILE A 86 13.72 -24.84 -0.12
CA ILE A 86 13.45 -24.52 1.29
C ILE A 86 11.98 -24.13 1.46
N LEU A 87 11.42 -23.31 0.55
CA LEU A 87 9.99 -22.99 0.54
C LEU A 87 9.15 -24.24 0.30
N ASP A 88 9.59 -25.12 -0.61
CA ASP A 88 8.92 -26.40 -0.87
C ASP A 88 8.79 -27.25 0.39
N SER A 89 9.86 -27.32 1.19
CA SER A 89 9.85 -28.08 2.46
C SER A 89 8.84 -27.55 3.48
N GLN A 90 8.62 -26.23 3.50
CA GLN A 90 7.66 -25.57 4.38
C GLN A 90 6.24 -25.79 3.87
N ALA A 91 5.98 -25.46 2.60
CA ALA A 91 4.67 -25.62 1.97
C ALA A 91 4.18 -27.07 2.02
N ALA A 92 5.09 -28.05 1.84
CA ALA A 92 4.78 -29.48 1.89
C ALA A 92 4.18 -29.97 3.21
N LEU A 93 4.30 -29.19 4.30
CA LEU A 93 3.65 -29.53 5.56
C LEU A 93 2.13 -29.59 5.43
N VAL A 94 1.53 -28.65 4.71
CA VAL A 94 0.07 -28.57 4.55
C VAL A 94 -0.42 -29.03 3.18
N MET A 95 0.47 -29.24 2.20
CA MET A 95 0.09 -29.80 0.90
C MET A 95 -0.64 -31.14 1.10
N ASN A 96 -1.78 -31.29 0.43
CA ASN A 96 -2.67 -32.46 0.54
C ASN A 96 -3.32 -32.68 1.91
N THR A 97 -3.44 -31.62 2.73
CA THR A 97 -4.18 -31.64 3.99
C THR A 97 -5.27 -30.56 3.98
N PRO A 98 -6.34 -30.68 4.79
CA PRO A 98 -7.32 -29.60 4.95
C PRO A 98 -6.80 -28.38 5.73
N SER A 99 -5.60 -28.46 6.30
CA SER A 99 -4.99 -27.34 7.04
C SER A 99 -4.58 -26.20 6.12
N LYS A 100 -4.54 -24.99 6.68
CA LYS A 100 -4.09 -23.79 5.97
C LYS A 100 -2.69 -23.38 6.44
N ALA A 101 -1.88 -22.81 5.54
CA ALA A 101 -0.63 -22.16 5.88
C ALA A 101 -0.63 -20.69 5.49
N TYR A 102 -0.10 -19.84 6.37
CA TYR A 102 0.08 -18.41 6.13
C TYR A 102 1.56 -18.06 6.27
N PHE A 103 2.18 -17.57 5.21
CA PHE A 103 3.56 -17.12 5.17
C PHE A 103 3.61 -15.61 5.37
N ILE A 104 4.30 -15.17 6.40
CA ILE A 104 4.57 -13.77 6.71
C ILE A 104 6.04 -13.52 6.39
N PRO A 105 6.43 -12.40 5.75
CA PRO A 105 7.83 -12.11 5.50
C PRO A 105 8.57 -11.59 6.75
N GLY A 106 9.86 -11.92 6.81
CA GLY A 106 10.83 -11.34 7.73
C GLY A 106 11.86 -10.47 7.01
N ASN A 107 12.87 -9.99 7.74
CA ASN A 107 13.87 -9.12 7.16
C ASN A 107 14.73 -9.81 6.11
N HIS A 108 15.00 -11.11 6.26
CA HIS A 108 15.76 -11.85 5.26
C HIS A 108 14.97 -12.11 3.97
N ASP A 109 13.65 -12.24 4.05
CA ASP A 109 12.79 -12.31 2.85
C ASP A 109 12.81 -10.98 2.07
N TRP A 110 12.93 -9.85 2.77
CA TRP A 110 13.09 -8.49 2.22
C TRP A 110 14.53 -8.17 1.78
N ASN A 111 15.25 -9.14 1.22
CA ASN A 111 16.66 -9.00 0.83
C ASN A 111 17.54 -8.40 1.96
N ASN A 112 17.32 -8.85 3.20
CA ASN A 112 17.99 -8.31 4.39
C ASN A 112 17.88 -6.77 4.54
N GLY A 113 16.78 -6.18 4.07
CA GLY A 113 16.58 -4.72 4.05
C GLY A 113 17.26 -3.98 2.89
N GLY A 114 17.77 -4.71 1.90
CA GLY A 114 18.45 -4.17 0.71
C GLY A 114 17.50 -3.62 -0.36
N PRO A 115 18.02 -2.92 -1.39
CA PRO A 115 17.21 -2.24 -2.40
C PRO A 115 16.24 -3.14 -3.19
N GLU A 116 16.58 -4.42 -3.39
CA GLU A 116 15.71 -5.36 -4.11
C GLU A 116 14.68 -6.07 -3.21
N GLY A 117 14.49 -5.59 -1.97
CA GLY A 117 13.63 -6.25 -1.00
C GLY A 117 12.19 -6.45 -1.49
N LEU A 118 11.58 -5.44 -2.12
CA LEU A 118 10.24 -5.56 -2.68
C LEU A 118 10.18 -6.63 -3.78
N THR A 119 11.17 -6.66 -4.68
CA THR A 119 11.24 -7.65 -5.76
C THR A 119 11.36 -9.08 -5.22
N ALA A 120 12.20 -9.29 -4.19
CA ALA A 120 12.34 -10.59 -3.53
C ALA A 120 11.01 -11.07 -2.91
N ILE A 121 10.26 -10.17 -2.28
CA ILE A 121 8.93 -10.46 -1.71
C ILE A 121 7.93 -10.85 -2.80
N LEU A 122 7.87 -10.09 -3.90
CA LEU A 122 6.96 -10.39 -5.00
C LEU A 122 7.27 -11.74 -5.65
N ARG A 123 8.55 -12.08 -5.85
CA ARG A 123 8.99 -13.39 -6.37
C ARG A 123 8.56 -14.52 -5.44
N GLN A 124 8.79 -14.36 -4.13
CA GLN A 124 8.45 -15.36 -3.12
C GLN A 124 6.94 -15.59 -3.02
N GLN A 125 6.15 -14.52 -3.03
CA GLN A 125 4.70 -14.61 -3.11
C GLN A 125 4.26 -15.35 -4.37
N GLN A 126 4.72 -14.91 -5.54
CA GLN A 126 4.35 -15.50 -6.83
C GLN A 126 4.67 -17.00 -6.87
N TYR A 127 5.81 -17.40 -6.32
CA TYR A 127 6.18 -18.81 -6.20
C TYR A 127 5.17 -19.61 -5.34
N LEU A 128 4.84 -19.11 -4.15
CA LEU A 128 3.91 -19.77 -3.22
C LEU A 128 2.49 -19.86 -3.80
N ASP A 129 2.00 -18.79 -4.43
CA ASP A 129 0.70 -18.76 -5.09
C ASP A 129 0.60 -19.77 -6.25
N ASN A 130 1.72 -20.05 -6.93
CA ASN A 130 1.78 -21.02 -8.03
C ASN A 130 1.75 -22.47 -7.54
N ILE A 131 2.43 -22.78 -6.44
CA ILE A 131 2.53 -24.18 -5.95
C ILE A 131 1.30 -24.62 -5.14
N SER A 132 0.56 -23.69 -4.54
CA SER A 132 -0.70 -24.01 -3.87
C SER A 132 -1.67 -22.84 -3.92
N LYS A 133 -2.76 -23.04 -4.68
CA LYS A 133 -3.79 -22.00 -4.86
C LYS A 133 -4.77 -21.90 -3.68
N ASP A 134 -5.00 -23.01 -2.98
CA ASP A 134 -6.21 -23.16 -2.15
C ASP A 134 -5.94 -23.09 -0.63
N ASN A 135 -4.80 -23.59 -0.14
CA ASN A 135 -4.55 -23.68 1.31
C ASN A 135 -3.20 -23.10 1.77
N VAL A 136 -2.39 -22.52 0.88
CA VAL A 136 -1.21 -21.72 1.23
C VAL A 136 -1.48 -20.27 0.82
N LYS A 137 -1.16 -19.32 1.70
CA LYS A 137 -1.28 -17.89 1.44
C LYS A 137 -0.02 -17.17 1.89
N PHE A 138 0.48 -16.24 1.08
CA PHE A 138 1.53 -15.31 1.47
C PHE A 138 0.88 -13.98 1.87
N TYR A 139 0.95 -13.63 3.15
CA TYR A 139 0.32 -12.43 3.68
C TYR A 139 1.30 -11.54 4.46
N PRO A 140 1.20 -10.21 4.29
CA PRO A 140 0.32 -9.51 3.33
C PRO A 140 0.77 -9.65 1.86
N GLU A 141 -0.17 -9.61 0.92
CA GLU A 141 0.13 -9.68 -0.52
C GLU A 141 0.77 -8.39 -1.05
N GLY A 142 1.48 -8.47 -2.18
CA GLY A 142 2.03 -7.35 -2.93
C GLY A 142 3.17 -6.60 -2.24
N GLY A 143 3.74 -7.16 -1.17
CA GLY A 143 4.65 -6.45 -0.27
C GLY A 143 3.96 -5.34 0.54
N CYS A 144 2.62 -5.37 0.64
CA CYS A 144 1.85 -4.42 1.42
C CYS A 144 2.11 -4.58 2.93
N PRO A 145 1.89 -3.54 3.74
CA PRO A 145 2.11 -3.63 5.19
C PRO A 145 1.10 -4.50 5.96
N GLY A 146 -0.08 -4.74 5.40
CA GLY A 146 -1.25 -5.13 6.19
C GLY A 146 -1.80 -3.95 7.02
N PRO A 147 -2.62 -4.19 8.05
CA PRO A 147 -3.01 -5.49 8.58
C PRO A 147 -3.93 -6.28 7.63
N VAL A 148 -3.77 -7.60 7.61
CA VAL A 148 -4.74 -8.52 6.99
C VAL A 148 -5.56 -9.18 8.09
N GLU A 149 -6.89 -9.02 8.05
CA GLU A 149 -7.83 -9.73 8.92
C GLU A 149 -8.13 -11.12 8.38
N VAL A 150 -7.81 -12.16 9.15
CA VAL A 150 -8.09 -13.55 8.83
C VAL A 150 -9.07 -14.12 9.86
N LYS A 151 -10.26 -14.52 9.40
CA LYS A 151 -11.22 -15.25 10.25
C LYS A 151 -10.70 -16.67 10.52
N ILE A 152 -10.48 -17.00 11.79
CA ILE A 152 -10.13 -18.36 12.23
C ILE A 152 -11.38 -19.13 12.62
N THR A 153 -12.21 -18.55 13.49
CA THR A 153 -13.54 -19.04 13.87
C THR A 153 -14.51 -17.86 13.99
N ASP A 154 -15.75 -18.07 14.46
CA ASP A 154 -16.67 -16.96 14.76
C ASP A 154 -16.21 -16.11 15.96
N ASP A 155 -15.40 -16.68 16.85
CA ASP A 155 -14.93 -16.06 18.09
C ASP A 155 -13.42 -15.71 18.07
N VAL A 156 -12.70 -16.05 16.99
CA VAL A 156 -11.25 -15.86 16.88
C VAL A 156 -10.89 -15.28 15.52
N ILE A 157 -10.11 -14.20 15.53
CA ILE A 157 -9.49 -13.63 14.34
C ILE A 157 -7.97 -13.59 14.49
N MET A 158 -7.27 -13.58 13.36
CA MET A 158 -5.85 -13.31 13.29
C MET A 158 -5.62 -12.03 12.49
N ILE A 159 -4.78 -11.15 13.03
CA ILE A 159 -4.28 -9.95 12.36
C ILE A 159 -2.85 -10.22 11.93
N ILE A 160 -2.56 -10.15 10.63
CA ILE A 160 -1.20 -10.31 10.09
C ILE A 160 -0.66 -8.94 9.67
N MET A 161 0.54 -8.57 10.14
CA MET A 161 1.23 -7.34 9.77
C MET A 161 2.66 -7.63 9.30
N ASP A 162 3.07 -7.05 8.17
CA ASP A 162 4.47 -7.03 7.75
C ASP A 162 5.24 -5.97 8.55
N SER A 163 5.81 -6.41 9.67
CA SER A 163 6.69 -5.56 10.48
C SER A 163 7.95 -5.09 9.74
N GLN A 164 8.45 -5.84 8.75
CA GLN A 164 9.64 -5.41 8.03
C GLN A 164 9.33 -4.28 7.06
N TRP A 165 8.14 -4.24 6.43
CA TRP A 165 7.71 -3.07 5.65
C TRP A 165 7.83 -1.77 6.46
N TRP A 166 7.51 -1.80 7.76
CA TRP A 166 7.62 -0.65 8.65
C TRP A 166 9.06 -0.18 8.88
N LEU A 167 9.99 -1.14 8.93
CA LEU A 167 11.42 -0.94 9.22
C LEU A 167 12.28 -0.77 7.96
N HIS A 168 11.76 -1.18 6.79
CA HIS A 168 12.50 -1.24 5.54
C HIS A 168 12.88 0.17 5.05
N PRO A 169 14.18 0.47 4.85
CA PRO A 169 14.62 1.80 4.46
C PRO A 169 14.48 2.07 2.95
N GLY A 170 14.46 1.01 2.13
CA GLY A 170 14.39 1.08 0.68
C GLY A 170 12.98 1.24 0.12
N GLU A 171 12.87 0.93 -1.18
CA GLU A 171 11.63 0.95 -1.93
C GLU A 171 10.65 -0.11 -1.41
N LYS A 172 9.42 0.33 -1.22
CA LYS A 172 8.31 -0.49 -0.73
C LYS A 172 7.00 0.14 -1.18
N PRO A 173 5.91 -0.63 -1.25
CA PRO A 173 4.61 -0.12 -1.63
C PRO A 173 4.20 1.07 -0.75
N GLY A 174 3.75 2.15 -1.38
CA GLY A 174 3.35 3.39 -0.73
C GLY A 174 2.14 4.02 -1.43
N ILE A 175 2.10 5.35 -1.52
CA ILE A 175 0.95 6.11 -2.07
C ILE A 175 0.59 5.67 -3.51
N GLU A 176 1.62 5.34 -4.30
CA GLU A 176 1.46 4.92 -5.70
C GLU A 176 1.08 3.43 -5.88
N SER A 177 1.03 2.66 -4.79
CA SER A 177 0.72 1.23 -4.85
C SER A 177 -0.77 0.94 -4.74
N ASP A 178 -1.13 -0.31 -5.04
CA ASP A 178 -2.48 -0.85 -4.89
C ASP A 178 -2.79 -1.36 -3.47
N CYS A 179 -1.88 -1.14 -2.51
CA CYS A 179 -2.11 -1.52 -1.13
C CYS A 179 -3.29 -0.76 -0.52
N GLN A 180 -4.08 -1.44 0.31
CA GLN A 180 -5.19 -0.81 1.04
C GLN A 180 -4.65 0.23 2.04
N GLN A 181 -3.59 -0.11 2.78
CA GLN A 181 -2.85 0.80 3.64
C GLN A 181 -1.51 1.13 2.98
N LYS A 182 -1.22 2.42 2.85
CA LYS A 182 -0.06 2.94 2.10
C LYS A 182 0.94 3.65 3.00
N THR A 183 0.58 3.81 4.28
CA THR A 183 1.34 4.56 5.26
C THR A 183 1.20 3.96 6.66
N LYS A 184 2.19 4.19 7.52
CA LYS A 184 2.20 3.73 8.92
C LYS A 184 0.94 4.13 9.69
N GLU A 185 0.44 5.33 9.43
CA GLU A 185 -0.78 5.85 10.04
C GLU A 185 -2.04 5.11 9.60
N GLU A 186 -2.15 4.78 8.31
CA GLU A 186 -3.27 4.00 7.78
C GLU A 186 -3.24 2.56 8.29
N VAL A 187 -2.05 1.96 8.46
CA VAL A 187 -1.88 0.66 9.13
C VAL A 187 -2.47 0.70 10.53
N LEU A 188 -2.14 1.71 11.35
CA LEU A 188 -2.67 1.85 12.71
C LEU A 188 -4.18 2.06 12.74
N VAL A 189 -4.70 2.88 11.82
CA VAL A 189 -6.14 3.13 11.69
C VAL A 189 -6.91 1.87 11.31
N GLU A 190 -6.37 1.04 10.41
CA GLU A 190 -6.98 -0.23 10.03
C GLU A 190 -6.93 -1.23 11.19
N ILE A 191 -5.81 -1.31 11.92
CA ILE A 191 -5.73 -2.15 13.13
C ILE A 191 -6.82 -1.72 14.12
N GLU A 192 -6.98 -0.42 14.37
CA GLU A 192 -8.04 0.10 15.24
C GLU A 192 -9.45 -0.28 14.74
N ASP A 193 -9.69 -0.20 13.43
CA ASP A 193 -10.98 -0.56 12.81
C ASP A 193 -11.29 -2.06 12.97
N ILE A 194 -10.31 -2.94 12.68
CA ILE A 194 -10.44 -4.39 12.83
C ILE A 194 -10.69 -4.75 14.30
N LEU A 195 -9.93 -4.17 15.23
CA LEU A 195 -10.09 -4.43 16.66
C LEU A 195 -11.46 -3.97 17.17
N SER A 196 -11.95 -2.81 16.72
CA SER A 196 -13.25 -2.27 17.14
C SER A 196 -14.42 -3.12 16.64
N LYS A 197 -14.34 -3.66 15.42
CA LYS A 197 -15.33 -4.60 14.87
C LYS A 197 -15.34 -5.96 15.56
N ASN A 198 -14.26 -6.30 16.26
CA ASN A 198 -14.01 -7.62 16.84
C ASN A 198 -13.78 -7.56 18.36
N ASP A 199 -14.30 -6.54 19.05
CA ASP A 199 -14.11 -6.24 20.48
C ASP A 199 -14.32 -7.41 21.46
N ARG A 200 -15.19 -8.37 21.08
CA ARG A 200 -15.54 -9.57 21.87
C ARG A 200 -14.78 -10.83 21.48
N LYS A 201 -13.94 -10.80 20.44
CA LYS A 201 -13.24 -11.98 19.92
C LYS A 201 -11.84 -12.08 20.51
N LEU A 202 -11.22 -13.25 20.39
CA LEU A 202 -9.79 -13.40 20.58
C LEU A 202 -9.06 -12.90 19.32
N VAL A 203 -8.06 -12.05 19.53
CA VAL A 203 -7.18 -11.54 18.47
C VAL A 203 -5.80 -12.19 18.60
N LEU A 204 -5.38 -12.88 17.54
CA LEU A 204 -4.03 -13.38 17.37
C LEU A 204 -3.27 -12.39 16.48
N PHE A 205 -2.34 -11.63 17.04
CA PHE A 205 -1.57 -10.62 16.30
C PHE A 205 -0.24 -11.23 15.85
N ALA A 206 -0.10 -11.51 14.55
CA ALA A 206 1.06 -12.16 13.95
C ALA A 206 1.93 -11.14 13.19
N ALA A 207 3.22 -11.09 13.54
CA ALA A 207 4.22 -10.29 12.84
C ALA A 207 5.61 -10.89 13.08
N HIS A 208 6.56 -10.73 12.14
CA HIS A 208 7.90 -11.30 12.30
C HIS A 208 8.65 -10.76 13.52
N HIS A 209 8.74 -9.44 13.65
CA HIS A 209 9.54 -8.76 14.67
C HIS A 209 8.86 -8.78 16.07
N PRO A 210 9.52 -9.31 17.12
CA PRO A 210 8.96 -9.47 18.44
C PRO A 210 8.84 -8.16 19.24
N PHE A 211 7.64 -7.86 19.74
CA PHE A 211 7.43 -6.64 20.54
C PHE A 211 8.09 -6.70 21.93
N LYS A 212 8.52 -7.90 22.32
CA LYS A 212 9.27 -8.14 23.54
C LYS A 212 10.10 -9.41 23.37
N SER A 213 11.34 -9.40 23.86
CA SER A 213 12.25 -10.55 23.79
C SER A 213 13.30 -10.47 24.90
N TYR A 214 13.71 -11.63 25.41
CA TYR A 214 14.91 -11.82 26.26
C TYR A 214 16.09 -12.45 25.49
N GLY A 215 16.04 -12.40 24.16
CA GLY A 215 17.06 -12.91 23.25
C GLY A 215 18.11 -11.85 22.87
N VAL A 216 18.92 -12.19 21.88
CA VAL A 216 20.06 -11.36 21.44
C VAL A 216 19.59 -10.06 20.79
N HIS A 217 18.50 -10.11 20.00
CA HIS A 217 17.91 -8.91 19.39
C HIS A 217 17.16 -8.04 20.41
N GLY A 218 16.79 -8.60 21.56
CA GLY A 218 16.36 -7.87 22.76
C GLY A 218 17.45 -7.15 23.54
N GLY A 219 18.72 -7.26 23.12
CA GLY A 219 19.85 -6.60 23.80
C GLY A 219 20.40 -7.36 25.01
N TYR A 220 20.05 -8.64 25.18
CA TYR A 220 20.49 -9.44 26.34
C TYR A 220 21.84 -10.15 26.06
N PHE A 221 22.90 -9.63 26.69
CA PHE A 221 24.27 -10.15 26.62
C PHE A 221 24.75 -10.59 28.01
N THR A 222 25.47 -11.72 28.08
CA THR A 222 26.07 -12.19 29.35
C THR A 222 27.47 -11.62 29.53
N LEU A 223 28.02 -11.72 30.75
CA LEU A 223 29.41 -11.33 31.05
C LEU A 223 30.42 -11.98 30.08
N LYS A 224 30.13 -13.20 29.61
CA LYS A 224 30.94 -13.90 28.60
C LYS A 224 31.06 -13.09 27.30
N GLN A 225 30.01 -12.42 26.84
CA GLN A 225 30.04 -11.64 25.59
C GLN A 225 30.74 -10.30 25.75
N HIS A 226 30.74 -9.72 26.95
CA HIS A 226 31.55 -8.54 27.26
C HIS A 226 33.06 -8.83 27.23
N ILE A 227 33.43 -10.09 27.49
CA ILE A 227 34.83 -10.55 27.52
C ILE A 227 35.21 -11.26 26.21
N PHE A 228 34.30 -11.98 25.55
CA PHE A 228 34.57 -12.83 24.36
C PHE A 228 33.50 -12.65 23.27
N PRO A 229 33.34 -11.46 22.65
CA PRO A 229 32.23 -11.15 21.74
C PRO A 229 32.24 -11.99 20.45
N LEU A 230 33.42 -12.46 20.01
CA LEU A 230 33.57 -13.27 18.77
C LEU A 230 32.98 -14.68 18.90
N THR A 231 32.62 -15.12 20.11
CA THR A 231 31.95 -16.40 20.35
C THR A 231 30.54 -16.46 19.76
N ASP A 232 29.89 -15.31 19.53
CA ASP A 232 28.60 -15.21 18.87
C ASP A 232 28.72 -15.40 17.34
N ILE A 233 29.92 -15.21 16.75
CA ILE A 233 30.20 -15.42 15.32
C ILE A 233 30.66 -16.86 15.05
N LYS A 234 31.60 -17.36 15.86
CA LYS A 234 31.98 -18.78 15.88
C LYS A 234 32.17 -19.22 17.33
N LYS A 235 31.45 -20.27 17.74
CA LYS A 235 31.43 -20.78 19.13
C LYS A 235 32.81 -21.11 19.71
N GLN A 236 33.83 -21.32 18.88
CA GLN A 236 35.20 -21.68 19.26
C GLN A 236 36.14 -20.46 19.42
N LEU A 237 35.72 -19.25 19.05
CA LEU A 237 36.55 -18.04 19.12
C LEU A 237 36.53 -17.39 20.51
N TYR A 238 37.13 -18.06 21.49
CA TYR A 238 37.34 -17.52 22.85
C TYR A 238 38.54 -16.57 22.92
N ILE A 239 38.46 -15.47 22.17
CA ILE A 239 39.49 -14.41 22.19
C ILE A 239 39.05 -13.34 23.19
N PRO A 240 39.74 -13.17 24.33
CA PRO A 240 39.37 -12.17 25.33
C PRO A 240 39.64 -10.77 24.79
N LEU A 241 38.58 -9.97 24.69
CA LEU A 241 38.60 -8.56 24.33
C LEU A 241 37.91 -7.74 25.44
N PRO A 242 38.43 -7.70 26.68
CA PRO A 242 37.89 -6.81 27.72
C PRO A 242 37.99 -5.34 27.28
N LEU A 243 37.06 -4.48 27.73
CA LEU A 243 36.89 -3.06 27.32
C LEU A 243 36.46 -2.86 25.86
N ILE A 244 37.21 -3.37 24.87
CA ILE A 244 36.90 -3.22 23.42
C ILE A 244 35.74 -4.14 23.01
N GLY A 245 35.72 -5.38 23.50
CA GLY A 245 34.67 -6.35 23.22
C GLY A 245 33.35 -6.05 23.92
N SER A 246 33.36 -5.15 24.91
CA SER A 246 32.12 -4.58 25.47
C SER A 246 31.51 -3.50 24.57
N ILE A 247 32.27 -2.89 23.65
CA ILE A 247 31.73 -1.93 22.67
C ILE A 247 30.70 -2.59 21.76
N TYR A 248 30.88 -3.86 21.36
CA TYR A 248 29.93 -4.56 20.48
C TYR A 248 28.58 -4.87 21.15
N PRO A 249 28.50 -5.51 22.33
CA PRO A 249 27.27 -5.65 23.11
C PRO A 249 26.67 -4.32 23.53
N ILE A 250 27.47 -3.35 23.99
CA ILE A 250 26.99 -2.03 24.43
C ILE A 250 26.44 -1.25 23.24
N SER A 251 27.18 -1.16 22.12
CA SER A 251 26.72 -0.50 20.89
C SER A 251 25.47 -1.17 20.34
N ARG A 252 25.36 -2.50 20.35
CA ARG A 252 24.14 -3.18 19.89
C ARG A 252 22.96 -3.04 20.87
N SER A 253 23.24 -2.88 22.17
CA SER A 253 22.22 -2.62 23.20
C SER A 253 21.77 -1.14 23.29
N VAL A 254 22.60 -0.19 22.83
CA VAL A 254 22.36 1.27 22.92
C VAL A 254 22.05 1.89 21.54
N PHE A 255 22.69 1.41 20.48
CA PHE A 255 22.61 1.88 19.09
C PHE A 255 22.25 0.76 18.08
N GLY A 256 21.59 -0.32 18.55
CA GLY A 256 21.31 -1.55 17.78
C GLY A 256 20.87 -1.35 16.32
N SER A 257 21.02 -2.38 15.49
CA SER A 257 20.59 -2.32 14.09
C SER A 257 19.07 -2.07 14.00
N SER A 258 18.55 -1.68 12.82
CA SER A 258 17.09 -1.54 12.62
C SER A 258 16.27 -2.79 12.95
N GLN A 259 16.95 -3.93 13.15
CA GLN A 259 16.42 -5.25 13.49
C GLN A 259 16.49 -5.54 15.00
N ASP A 260 17.13 -4.68 15.80
CA ASP A 260 17.25 -4.86 17.25
C ASP A 260 16.25 -3.96 17.99
N LEU A 261 15.64 -4.47 19.07
CA LEU A 261 14.58 -3.80 19.84
C LEU A 261 14.89 -2.36 20.28
N PRO A 262 16.13 -2.03 20.71
CA PRO A 262 16.48 -0.66 21.11
C PRO A 262 16.47 0.37 19.97
N HIS A 263 16.42 -0.05 18.70
CA HIS A 263 16.50 0.88 17.58
C HIS A 263 15.26 1.80 17.50
N PRO A 264 15.42 3.12 17.31
CA PRO A 264 14.32 4.08 17.41
C PRO A 264 13.10 3.76 16.53
N THR A 265 13.30 3.37 15.26
CA THR A 265 12.20 3.04 14.33
C THR A 265 11.43 1.79 14.73
N TYR A 266 12.10 0.83 15.37
CA TYR A 266 11.48 -0.42 15.83
C TYR A 266 10.73 -0.16 17.14
N PHE A 267 11.37 0.52 18.07
CA PHE A 267 10.71 0.97 19.30
C PHE A 267 9.47 1.82 19.02
N ASP A 268 9.52 2.73 18.03
CA ASP A 268 8.37 3.51 17.54
C ASP A 268 7.23 2.60 17.06
N MET A 269 7.54 1.60 16.21
CA MET A 269 6.54 0.63 15.74
C MET A 269 5.82 -0.05 16.90
N ILE A 270 6.59 -0.57 17.86
CA ILE A 270 6.05 -1.30 19.01
C ILE A 270 5.12 -0.40 19.80
N ASN A 271 5.58 0.79 20.19
CA ASN A 271 4.78 1.71 21.01
C ASN A 271 3.48 2.10 20.32
N ARG A 272 3.55 2.44 19.03
CA ARG A 272 2.38 2.90 18.28
C ARG A 272 1.37 1.78 18.05
N VAL A 273 1.82 0.57 17.70
CA VAL A 273 0.92 -0.57 17.54
C VAL A 273 0.33 -0.99 18.89
N GLN A 274 1.13 -1.11 19.94
CA GLN A 274 0.63 -1.43 21.28
C GLN A 274 -0.36 -0.38 21.81
N GLN A 275 -0.18 0.90 21.50
CA GLN A 275 -1.10 1.96 21.88
C GLN A 275 -2.49 1.81 21.26
N VAL A 276 -2.59 1.26 20.05
CA VAL A 276 -3.87 0.92 19.42
C VAL A 276 -4.42 -0.39 20.02
N VAL A 277 -3.57 -1.42 20.10
CA VAL A 277 -3.96 -2.77 20.53
C VAL A 277 -4.40 -2.84 22.00
N LYS A 278 -3.89 -1.96 22.88
CA LYS A 278 -4.27 -1.94 24.32
C LYS A 278 -5.74 -1.68 24.58
N GLN A 279 -6.47 -1.13 23.60
CA GLN A 279 -7.92 -0.95 23.70
C GLN A 279 -8.68 -2.28 23.59
N HIS A 280 -8.03 -3.33 23.10
CA HIS A 280 -8.61 -4.65 22.92
C HIS A 280 -8.16 -5.62 24.02
N HIS A 281 -9.12 -6.21 24.74
CA HIS A 281 -8.85 -6.95 25.98
C HIS A 281 -8.33 -8.38 25.79
N HIS A 282 -8.42 -8.91 24.57
CA HIS A 282 -8.14 -10.31 24.26
C HIS A 282 -7.13 -10.48 23.13
N THR A 283 -5.89 -10.04 23.35
CA THR A 283 -4.83 -10.12 22.33
C THR A 283 -3.66 -11.02 22.75
N ILE A 284 -3.18 -11.84 21.81
CA ILE A 284 -1.97 -12.65 21.92
C ILE A 284 -1.06 -12.30 20.74
N PHE A 285 0.18 -11.92 21.02
CA PHE A 285 1.19 -11.61 20.02
C PHE A 285 2.01 -12.85 19.65
N MET A 286 2.22 -13.08 18.36
CA MET A 286 2.92 -14.24 17.80
C MET A 286 4.05 -13.77 16.87
N HIS A 287 5.28 -14.15 17.20
CA HIS A 287 6.49 -13.59 16.58
C HIS A 287 7.57 -14.63 16.26
N GLY A 288 8.49 -14.27 15.36
CA GLY A 288 9.71 -15.01 15.02
C GLY A 288 10.97 -14.18 15.36
N HIS A 289 11.90 -14.09 14.40
CA HIS A 289 13.10 -13.23 14.36
C HIS A 289 14.20 -13.60 15.35
N GLU A 290 13.82 -13.85 16.60
CA GLU A 290 14.72 -14.39 17.61
C GLU A 290 14.81 -15.89 17.41
N HIS A 291 16.03 -16.42 17.28
CA HIS A 291 16.28 -17.84 17.11
C HIS A 291 16.07 -18.66 18.41
N THR A 292 14.96 -18.41 19.11
CA THR A 292 14.61 -18.95 20.42
C THR A 292 13.11 -19.25 20.51
N LEU A 293 12.71 -20.04 21.51
CA LEU A 293 11.33 -20.20 21.93
C LEU A 293 11.11 -19.41 23.22
N GLN A 294 10.10 -18.54 23.29
CA GLN A 294 9.80 -17.75 24.48
C GLN A 294 8.29 -17.59 24.68
N TYR A 295 7.85 -17.60 25.95
CA TYR A 295 6.52 -17.14 26.36
C TYR A 295 6.69 -16.08 27.45
N ILE A 296 6.24 -14.87 27.17
CA ILE A 296 6.40 -13.70 28.02
C ILE A 296 5.02 -13.13 28.33
N VAL A 297 4.80 -12.80 29.62
CA VAL A 297 3.58 -12.16 30.09
C VAL A 297 3.93 -10.79 30.64
N ASP A 298 3.39 -9.75 30.01
CA ASP A 298 3.57 -8.38 30.47
C ASP A 298 2.26 -7.61 30.42
N SER A 299 1.90 -7.01 31.56
CA SER A 299 0.63 -6.33 31.75
C SER A 299 -0.54 -7.28 31.40
N SER A 300 -1.36 -6.95 30.41
CA SER A 300 -2.46 -7.79 29.93
C SER A 300 -2.11 -8.61 28.67
N PHE A 301 -0.88 -8.52 28.17
CA PHE A 301 -0.47 -9.12 26.91
C PHE A 301 0.34 -10.40 27.09
N ASN A 302 0.11 -11.33 26.16
CA ASN A 302 0.84 -12.58 26.02
C ASN A 302 1.68 -12.48 24.75
N TYR A 303 2.99 -12.69 24.86
CA TYR A 303 3.92 -12.71 23.72
C TYR A 303 4.49 -14.11 23.57
N ILE A 304 4.35 -14.66 22.36
CA ILE A 304 4.88 -15.95 21.98
C ILE A 304 5.92 -15.71 20.90
N ILE A 305 7.15 -16.13 21.16
CA ILE A 305 8.24 -16.09 20.20
C ILE A 305 8.57 -17.53 19.81
N SER A 306 8.54 -17.81 18.51
CA SER A 306 8.78 -19.13 17.96
C SER A 306 9.70 -19.11 16.74
N GLY A 307 10.87 -18.48 16.86
CA GLY A 307 11.83 -18.31 15.75
C GLY A 307 12.95 -19.35 15.68
N SER A 308 12.80 -20.53 16.28
CA SER A 308 13.81 -21.61 16.22
C SER A 308 13.52 -22.67 15.16
N GLY A 309 13.08 -22.27 13.95
CA GLY A 309 12.73 -23.17 12.86
C GLY A 309 13.91 -23.98 12.31
N CYS A 310 15.05 -23.31 12.09
CA CYS A 310 16.27 -23.95 11.58
C CYS A 310 17.57 -23.56 12.32
N LYS A 311 17.53 -22.56 13.21
CA LYS A 311 18.68 -22.04 13.95
C LYS A 311 18.34 -21.82 15.42
N THR A 312 19.38 -21.72 16.25
CA THR A 312 19.23 -21.37 17.66
C THR A 312 20.20 -20.27 18.09
N SER A 313 19.74 -19.37 18.95
CA SER A 313 20.53 -18.34 19.61
C SER A 313 20.34 -18.38 21.13
N ARG A 314 21.08 -17.56 21.87
CA ARG A 314 20.99 -17.48 23.33
C ARG A 314 19.71 -16.75 23.75
N VAL A 315 19.15 -17.17 24.89
CA VAL A 315 18.04 -16.49 25.56
C VAL A 315 18.26 -16.53 27.07
N GLU A 316 17.89 -15.45 27.75
CA GLU A 316 17.91 -15.37 29.20
C GLU A 316 16.50 -15.51 29.79
N LYS A 317 16.39 -16.10 30.98
CA LYS A 317 15.09 -16.16 31.69
C LYS A 317 14.86 -14.85 32.44
N GLY A 318 14.30 -13.87 31.75
CA GLY A 318 13.91 -12.60 32.37
C GLY A 318 12.72 -12.69 33.32
N ARG A 319 12.47 -11.64 34.10
CA ARG A 319 11.43 -11.60 35.15
C ARG A 319 10.02 -11.92 34.64
N GLN A 320 9.69 -11.53 33.40
CA GLN A 320 8.36 -11.70 32.81
C GLN A 320 8.28 -12.93 31.88
N ALA A 321 9.38 -13.68 31.75
CA ALA A 321 9.43 -14.89 30.94
C ALA A 321 8.93 -16.09 31.75
N GLU A 322 7.79 -16.63 31.34
CA GLU A 322 7.24 -17.86 31.88
C GLU A 322 7.95 -19.09 31.31
N PHE A 323 8.43 -18.99 30.06
CA PHE A 323 9.20 -20.04 29.39
C PHE A 323 10.24 -19.45 28.44
N VAL A 324 11.43 -20.05 28.39
CA VAL A 324 12.48 -19.78 27.40
C VAL A 324 13.21 -21.07 27.04
N ALA A 325 13.56 -21.25 25.76
CA ALA A 325 14.42 -22.34 25.33
C ALA A 325 15.30 -21.94 24.13
N SER A 326 16.56 -22.40 24.16
CA SER A 326 17.52 -22.31 23.05
C SER A 326 17.64 -23.68 22.37
N ARG A 327 16.57 -24.09 21.71
CA ARG A 327 16.41 -25.38 21.01
C ARG A 327 15.55 -25.20 19.77
N LEU A 328 15.77 -26.03 18.75
CA LEU A 328 14.86 -26.08 17.60
C LEU A 328 13.46 -26.45 18.10
N GLY A 329 12.41 -25.94 17.47
CA GLY A 329 11.06 -26.25 17.90
C GLY A 329 10.00 -25.29 17.40
N PHE A 330 8.80 -25.40 17.96
CA PHE A 330 7.63 -24.62 17.56
C PHE A 330 6.64 -24.42 18.71
N ALA A 331 5.75 -23.44 18.56
CA ALA A 331 4.63 -23.22 19.48
C ALA A 331 3.30 -23.71 18.89
N LEU A 332 2.40 -24.20 19.74
CA LEU A 332 1.05 -24.62 19.40
C LEU A 332 0.04 -23.98 20.36
N LEU A 333 -0.94 -23.26 19.81
CA LEU A 333 -2.14 -22.85 20.55
C LEU A 333 -3.28 -23.80 20.24
N GLU A 334 -3.92 -24.35 21.27
CA GLU A 334 -5.19 -25.05 21.17
C GLU A 334 -6.28 -24.17 21.79
N ILE A 335 -7.23 -23.74 20.95
CA ILE A 335 -8.33 -22.88 21.33
C ILE A 335 -9.58 -23.74 21.41
N SER A 336 -10.23 -23.76 22.56
CA SER A 336 -11.40 -24.57 22.81
C SER A 336 -12.71 -23.84 22.51
N LYS A 337 -13.81 -24.59 22.38
CA LYS A 337 -15.16 -23.99 22.21
C LYS A 337 -15.62 -23.23 23.45
N ASN A 338 -15.14 -23.59 24.64
CA ASN A 338 -15.37 -22.80 25.87
C ASN A 338 -14.40 -21.62 26.02
N LYS A 339 -13.74 -21.21 24.92
CA LYS A 339 -12.92 -20.00 24.84
C LYS A 339 -11.69 -20.04 25.75
N ASN A 340 -11.17 -21.23 26.05
CA ASN A 340 -9.86 -21.41 26.66
C ASN A 340 -8.76 -21.42 25.58
N VAL A 341 -7.63 -20.81 25.88
CA VAL A 341 -6.43 -20.82 25.03
C VAL A 341 -5.31 -21.53 25.75
N HIS A 342 -4.94 -22.69 25.25
CA HIS A 342 -3.89 -23.52 25.83
C HIS A 342 -2.63 -23.47 24.96
N LEU A 343 -1.51 -23.01 25.54
CA LEU A 343 -0.22 -22.93 24.88
C LEU A 343 0.61 -24.17 25.16
N LYS A 344 1.19 -24.74 24.11
CA LYS A 344 2.19 -25.81 24.14
C LYS A 344 3.46 -25.36 23.41
N MET A 345 4.62 -25.57 24.00
CA MET A 345 5.92 -25.35 23.34
C MET A 345 6.64 -26.68 23.17
N TYR A 346 7.03 -26.99 21.93
CA TYR A 346 7.76 -28.21 21.60
C TYR A 346 9.21 -27.88 21.29
N THR A 347 10.13 -28.69 21.80
CA THR A 347 11.57 -28.61 21.51
C THR A 347 12.05 -29.88 20.83
N ILE A 348 13.10 -29.76 20.03
CA ILE A 348 13.69 -30.83 19.24
C ILE A 348 15.16 -30.95 19.60
N GLU A 349 15.53 -32.14 20.05
CA GLU A 349 16.91 -32.58 20.19
C GLU A 349 17.08 -33.78 19.22
N ASP A 350 17.03 -35.01 19.74
CA ASP A 350 16.98 -36.22 18.91
C ASP A 350 15.54 -36.58 18.50
N SER A 351 14.56 -36.17 19.31
CA SER A 351 13.13 -36.34 19.06
C SER A 351 12.33 -35.11 19.51
N VAL A 352 11.03 -35.09 19.22
CA VAL A 352 10.15 -33.98 19.60
C VAL A 352 9.66 -34.17 21.04
N HIS A 353 9.83 -33.14 21.87
CA HIS A 353 9.44 -33.13 23.28
C HIS A 353 8.52 -31.96 23.59
N LEU A 354 7.46 -32.20 24.37
CA LEU A 354 6.62 -31.12 24.92
C LEU A 354 7.34 -30.50 26.12
N ALA A 355 7.96 -29.34 25.92
CA ALA A 355 8.78 -28.66 26.94
C ALA A 355 7.97 -27.74 27.87
N TYR A 356 6.81 -27.26 27.40
CA TYR A 356 5.94 -26.38 28.19
C TYR A 356 4.48 -26.55 27.78
N SER A 357 3.57 -26.42 28.75
CA SER A 357 2.12 -26.57 28.55
C SER A 357 1.37 -25.76 29.62
N LYS A 358 0.54 -24.78 29.23
CA LYS A 358 -0.23 -23.96 30.17
C LYS A 358 -1.50 -23.39 29.52
N ASN A 359 -2.59 -23.32 30.27
CA ASN A 359 -3.74 -22.48 29.89
C ASN A 359 -3.37 -21.02 30.16
N ILE A 360 -3.30 -20.22 29.11
CA ILE A 360 -2.77 -18.84 29.17
C ILE A 360 -3.87 -17.79 29.16
N LYS A 361 -5.09 -18.13 28.72
CA LYS A 361 -6.18 -17.17 28.62
C LYS A 361 -7.55 -17.85 28.53
N ASN A 362 -8.55 -17.26 29.18
CA ASN A 362 -9.95 -17.49 28.89
C ASN A 362 -10.58 -16.16 28.43
N PHE A 363 -11.30 -16.18 27.31
CA PHE A 363 -11.94 -14.99 26.73
C PHE A 363 -13.47 -15.13 26.64
N ALA A 364 -14.07 -15.94 27.53
CA ALA A 364 -15.51 -16.12 27.59
C ALA A 364 -16.24 -14.93 28.22
N THR A 365 -15.58 -14.19 29.12
CA THR A 365 -16.17 -13.01 29.74
C THR A 365 -15.95 -11.80 28.83
N PRO A 366 -17.02 -11.20 28.27
CA PRO A 366 -16.88 -10.02 27.44
C PRO A 366 -16.32 -8.86 28.27
N PRO A 367 -15.51 -7.98 27.68
CA PRO A 367 -15.08 -6.77 28.38
C PRO A 367 -16.28 -5.91 28.78
N PRO A 368 -16.21 -5.17 29.91
CA PRO A 368 -17.24 -4.22 30.28
C PRO A 368 -17.43 -3.23 29.13
N ILE A 369 -18.66 -3.10 28.64
CA ILE A 369 -18.99 -2.16 27.57
C ILE A 369 -18.83 -0.75 28.16
N GLU A 370 -17.74 -0.06 27.83
CA GLU A 370 -17.68 1.40 27.98
C GLU A 370 -18.55 2.02 26.88
N ASP A 371 -19.86 1.92 27.05
CA ASP A 371 -20.80 2.71 26.26
C ASP A 371 -20.70 4.15 26.76
N THR A 372 -19.62 4.84 26.35
CA THR A 372 -19.38 6.25 26.69
C THR A 372 -20.40 7.19 26.03
N ILE A 373 -21.35 6.65 25.28
CA ILE A 373 -22.49 7.39 24.75
C ILE A 373 -23.74 6.73 25.34
N ALA A 374 -24.27 7.32 26.41
CA ALA A 374 -25.50 6.86 27.04
C ALA A 374 -26.55 6.52 25.97
N ARG A 375 -27.05 5.27 26.01
CA ARG A 375 -28.22 4.75 25.27
C ARG A 375 -29.55 5.47 25.59
N THR A 376 -29.48 6.71 26.04
CA THR A 376 -30.60 7.65 26.09
C THR A 376 -30.34 8.72 25.03
N VAL A 377 -30.52 8.35 23.77
CA VAL A 377 -30.77 9.34 22.72
C VAL A 377 -32.25 9.23 22.42
N ALA A 378 -32.99 10.33 22.58
CA ALA A 378 -34.31 10.49 22.00
C ALA A 378 -34.28 9.99 20.55
N LEU A 379 -35.39 9.44 20.03
CA LEU A 379 -35.51 9.08 18.61
C LEU A 379 -34.92 10.23 17.78
N LEU A 380 -33.83 9.96 17.05
CA LEU A 380 -33.23 10.97 16.18
C LEU A 380 -34.29 11.36 15.15
N GLU A 381 -34.85 12.56 15.28
CA GLU A 381 -35.77 13.12 14.30
C GLU A 381 -34.96 13.79 13.20
N TYR A 382 -34.93 13.16 12.02
CA TYR A 382 -34.29 13.74 10.86
C TYR A 382 -35.04 14.99 10.40
N ARG A 383 -34.29 16.02 10.03
CA ARG A 383 -34.81 17.27 9.46
C ARG A 383 -34.62 17.26 7.95
N ASP A 384 -35.52 17.94 7.24
CA ASP A 384 -35.39 18.11 5.79
C ASP A 384 -34.07 18.81 5.41
N SER A 385 -33.64 19.75 6.25
CA SER A 385 -32.36 20.43 6.07
C SER A 385 -31.83 21.08 7.35
N VAL A 386 -30.51 21.29 7.39
CA VAL A 386 -29.76 21.92 8.48
C VAL A 386 -28.92 23.05 7.91
N LEU A 387 -28.98 24.21 8.57
CA LEU A 387 -28.10 25.34 8.27
C LEU A 387 -26.75 25.11 8.95
N ALA A 388 -25.71 24.83 8.17
CA ALA A 388 -24.36 24.66 8.67
C ALA A 388 -23.32 25.15 7.65
N PRO A 389 -22.15 25.66 8.08
CA PRO A 389 -21.04 25.91 7.17
C PRO A 389 -20.24 24.62 6.91
N ALA A 390 -19.47 24.57 5.82
CA ALA A 390 -18.54 23.46 5.57
C ALA A 390 -17.52 23.32 6.73
N SER A 391 -16.99 24.45 7.22
CA SER A 391 -16.21 24.51 8.46
C SER A 391 -16.11 25.95 8.99
N ILE A 392 -16.26 26.13 10.30
CA ILE A 392 -15.95 27.41 10.98
C ILE A 392 -14.48 27.53 11.40
N GLN A 393 -13.69 26.46 11.24
CA GLN A 393 -12.33 26.36 11.77
C GLN A 393 -11.41 27.45 11.22
N TYR A 394 -11.61 27.85 9.96
CA TYR A 394 -10.74 28.79 9.25
C TYR A 394 -11.16 30.26 9.38
N ARG A 395 -12.32 30.55 10.01
CA ARG A 395 -12.93 31.89 10.03
C ARG A 395 -12.12 32.91 10.83
N LYS A 396 -11.66 32.53 12.04
CA LYS A 396 -11.06 33.45 13.03
C LYS A 396 -9.54 33.38 12.98
N ASN A 397 -8.88 34.38 12.39
CA ASN A 397 -7.42 34.50 12.42
C ASN A 397 -6.98 35.97 12.56
N LYS A 398 -5.90 36.21 13.32
CA LYS A 398 -5.26 37.53 13.46
C LYS A 398 -4.76 38.03 12.09
N ALA A 399 -4.73 39.35 11.87
CA ALA A 399 -4.33 39.95 10.59
C ALA A 399 -2.97 39.46 10.08
N PHE A 400 -1.99 39.31 10.99
CA PHE A 400 -0.67 38.76 10.64
C PHE A 400 -0.74 37.33 10.08
N ARG A 401 -1.57 36.45 10.67
CA ARG A 401 -1.72 35.08 10.20
C ARG A 401 -2.36 35.02 8.80
N ARG A 402 -3.32 35.91 8.52
CA ARG A 402 -3.92 36.06 7.18
C ARG A 402 -2.92 36.61 6.15
N LEU A 403 -2.01 37.50 6.53
CA LEU A 403 -0.94 37.95 5.62
C LEU A 403 -0.01 36.79 5.22
N ILE A 404 0.37 35.94 6.18
CA ILE A 404 1.30 34.83 5.93
C ILE A 404 0.63 33.65 5.22
N LEU A 405 -0.55 33.22 5.69
CA LEU A 405 -1.26 32.02 5.21
C LEU A 405 -2.34 32.31 4.17
N GLY A 406 -2.63 33.59 3.91
CA GLY A 406 -3.61 34.06 2.93
C GLY A 406 -4.99 34.33 3.54
N ASN A 407 -5.89 34.92 2.75
CA ASN A 407 -7.34 34.87 2.94
C ASN A 407 -7.94 33.62 2.29
N ASN A 408 -7.35 33.14 1.20
CA ASN A 408 -7.74 31.91 0.50
C ASN A 408 -9.27 31.82 0.28
N TYR A 409 -9.90 30.67 0.59
CA TYR A 409 -11.35 30.44 0.49
C TYR A 409 -12.08 30.47 1.84
N ARG A 410 -11.57 31.20 2.84
CA ARG A 410 -12.12 31.16 4.22
C ARG A 410 -13.59 31.58 4.30
N ASP A 411 -14.02 32.50 3.43
CA ASP A 411 -15.41 32.92 3.35
C ASP A 411 -16.29 31.81 2.76
N ASP A 412 -15.83 31.10 1.74
CA ASP A 412 -16.51 29.92 1.18
C ASP A 412 -16.67 28.80 2.21
N TRP A 413 -15.62 28.54 3.00
CA TRP A 413 -15.65 27.54 4.06
C TRP A 413 -16.66 27.88 5.17
N SER A 414 -16.76 29.16 5.53
CA SER A 414 -17.52 29.61 6.71
C SER A 414 -18.93 30.13 6.41
N THR A 415 -19.29 30.25 5.13
CA THR A 415 -20.65 30.60 4.69
C THR A 415 -21.63 29.49 5.08
N PRO A 416 -22.67 29.77 5.88
CA PRO A 416 -23.70 28.80 6.20
C PRO A 416 -24.50 28.39 4.95
N VAL A 417 -24.70 27.08 4.80
CA VAL A 417 -25.41 26.45 3.69
C VAL A 417 -26.52 25.56 4.25
N MET A 418 -27.65 25.50 3.55
CA MET A 418 -28.70 24.54 3.85
C MET A 418 -28.35 23.16 3.27
N PHE A 419 -28.00 22.21 4.12
CA PHE A 419 -27.69 20.83 3.73
C PHE A 419 -28.83 19.89 4.09
N ARG A 420 -29.11 18.89 3.24
CA ARG A 420 -29.95 17.75 3.63
C ARG A 420 -29.22 16.89 4.66
N GLU A 421 -29.96 16.29 5.58
CA GLU A 421 -29.39 15.32 6.51
C GLU A 421 -29.14 13.99 5.81
N PHE A 422 -27.98 13.38 6.08
CA PHE A 422 -27.67 12.02 5.65
C PHE A 422 -28.34 11.03 6.60
N ASN A 423 -29.28 10.24 6.08
CA ASN A 423 -29.88 9.13 6.81
C ASN A 423 -29.36 7.80 6.26
N ILE A 424 -28.50 7.13 7.04
CA ILE A 424 -27.85 5.88 6.61
C ILE A 424 -28.86 4.75 6.34
N ASN A 425 -30.03 4.76 6.99
CA ASN A 425 -31.03 3.71 6.88
C ASN A 425 -31.96 3.89 5.68
N THR A 426 -32.07 5.11 5.12
CA THR A 426 -33.02 5.41 4.03
C THR A 426 -32.36 5.88 2.74
N GLU A 427 -31.21 6.58 2.81
CA GLU A 427 -30.50 7.03 1.60
C GLU A 427 -30.12 5.81 0.75
N ARG A 428 -30.44 5.88 -0.55
CA ARG A 428 -30.31 4.76 -1.51
C ARG A 428 -30.98 3.44 -1.08
N GLY A 429 -31.95 3.49 -0.16
CA GLY A 429 -32.63 2.33 0.38
C GLY A 429 -31.91 1.65 1.55
N GLY A 430 -30.94 2.34 2.16
CA GLY A 430 -30.18 1.88 3.31
C GLY A 430 -28.77 1.42 2.94
N PHE A 431 -27.82 1.75 3.81
CA PHE A 431 -26.41 1.38 3.67
C PHE A 431 -25.94 0.46 4.80
N THR A 432 -25.07 -0.48 4.45
CA THR A 432 -24.23 -1.22 5.40
C THR A 432 -22.82 -0.63 5.37
N ILE A 433 -22.20 -0.46 6.54
CA ILE A 433 -20.82 0.03 6.64
C ILE A 433 -19.86 -1.16 6.46
N GLU A 434 -19.01 -1.12 5.43
CA GLU A 434 -17.95 -2.12 5.22
C GLU A 434 -16.73 -1.83 6.11
N GLY A 435 -16.43 -0.55 6.33
CA GLY A 435 -15.29 -0.13 7.15
C GLY A 435 -14.85 1.30 6.85
N ARG A 436 -13.70 1.68 7.44
CA ARG A 436 -13.06 2.96 7.08
C ARG A 436 -12.46 2.88 5.68
N GLY A 437 -12.34 4.04 5.07
CA GLY A 437 -11.55 4.26 3.87
C GLY A 437 -10.92 5.64 3.90
N GLY A 438 -10.29 6.03 2.80
CA GLY A 438 -9.61 7.31 2.67
C GLY A 438 -8.22 7.30 3.30
N GLY A 439 -7.38 8.24 2.85
CA GLY A 439 -6.00 8.35 3.33
C GLY A 439 -5.85 9.26 4.55
N LYS A 440 -4.60 9.60 4.88
CA LYS A 440 -4.18 10.41 6.06
C LYS A 440 -4.97 11.68 6.39
N GLN A 441 -5.61 12.33 5.42
CA GLN A 441 -6.25 13.64 5.60
C GLN A 441 -7.78 13.60 5.56
N THR A 442 -8.38 12.57 4.95
CA THR A 442 -9.83 12.51 4.71
C THR A 442 -10.42 11.33 5.48
N LYS A 443 -11.34 11.61 6.40
CA LYS A 443 -12.13 10.55 7.04
C LYS A 443 -13.19 10.10 6.04
N SER A 444 -13.15 8.83 5.63
CA SER A 444 -14.13 8.24 4.72
C SER A 444 -14.68 6.93 5.26
N LEU A 445 -15.95 6.64 4.99
CA LEU A 445 -16.59 5.34 5.20
C LEU A 445 -16.86 4.68 3.86
N SER A 446 -16.51 3.40 3.80
CA SER A 446 -16.93 2.49 2.75
C SER A 446 -18.34 1.99 3.05
N LEU A 447 -19.29 2.27 2.16
CA LEU A 447 -20.69 1.90 2.33
C LEU A 447 -21.10 0.96 1.19
N LEU A 448 -21.99 0.02 1.50
CA LEU A 448 -22.65 -0.86 0.53
C LEU A 448 -24.14 -0.60 0.56
N ASP A 449 -24.75 -0.25 -0.57
CA ASP A 449 -26.20 -0.10 -0.64
C ASP A 449 -26.92 -1.46 -0.76
N LYS A 450 -28.25 -1.43 -0.69
CA LYS A 450 -29.09 -2.64 -0.81
C LYS A 450 -28.95 -3.41 -2.14
N ASN A 451 -28.44 -2.79 -3.19
CA ASN A 451 -28.22 -3.41 -4.50
C ASN A 451 -26.79 -3.98 -4.64
N GLY A 452 -25.97 -3.88 -3.59
CA GLY A 452 -24.57 -4.31 -3.60
C GLY A 452 -23.63 -3.29 -4.26
N GLU A 453 -24.06 -2.05 -4.50
CA GLU A 453 -23.20 -1.02 -5.04
C GLU A 453 -22.39 -0.32 -3.94
N LYS A 454 -21.11 -0.04 -4.24
CA LYS A 454 -20.17 0.55 -3.29
C LYS A 454 -20.14 2.07 -3.37
N TRP A 455 -20.24 2.70 -2.21
CA TRP A 455 -20.25 4.14 -2.01
C TRP A 455 -19.18 4.58 -1.02
N ALA A 456 -18.82 5.85 -1.07
CA ALA A 456 -17.94 6.50 -0.10
C ALA A 456 -18.67 7.69 0.53
N LEU A 457 -18.68 7.74 1.86
CA LEU A 457 -19.11 8.92 2.62
C LEU A 457 -17.86 9.59 3.21
N ARG A 458 -17.43 10.72 2.65
CA ARG A 458 -16.16 11.37 2.99
C ARG A 458 -16.35 12.78 3.53
N THR A 459 -15.66 13.13 4.62
CA THR A 459 -15.74 14.48 5.18
C THR A 459 -15.16 15.52 4.22
N ILE A 460 -15.84 16.67 4.11
CA ILE A 460 -15.31 17.82 3.35
C ILE A 460 -14.10 18.40 4.07
N ASP A 461 -14.27 18.68 5.37
CA ASP A 461 -13.17 19.16 6.20
C ASP A 461 -12.15 18.05 6.43
N LYS A 462 -10.87 18.42 6.35
CA LYS A 462 -9.74 17.50 6.40
C LYS A 462 -9.12 17.53 7.79
N ASP A 463 -8.60 16.39 8.21
CA ASP A 463 -7.88 16.24 9.47
C ASP A 463 -6.43 15.82 9.14
N PRO A 464 -5.50 16.78 9.01
CA PRO A 464 -4.14 16.49 8.61
C PRO A 464 -3.29 15.95 9.76
N GLU A 465 -3.85 15.72 10.95
CA GLU A 465 -3.11 15.27 12.14
C GLU A 465 -2.20 14.07 11.83
N MET A 466 -2.71 13.07 11.10
CA MET A 466 -1.96 11.88 10.70
C MET A 466 -0.94 12.15 9.57
N ALA A 467 -1.07 13.26 8.85
CA ALA A 467 -0.08 13.70 7.86
C ALA A 467 1.11 14.47 8.47
N ILE A 468 0.99 14.89 9.73
CA ILE A 468 2.04 15.64 10.43
C ILE A 468 2.94 14.66 11.21
N PRO A 469 4.28 14.82 11.15
CA PRO A 469 5.20 14.07 12.00
C PRO A 469 4.81 14.18 13.47
N GLU A 470 4.90 13.09 14.23
CA GLU A 470 4.35 13.01 15.58
C GLU A 470 4.89 14.09 16.53
N ASN A 471 6.19 14.38 16.45
CA ASN A 471 6.85 15.45 17.20
C ASN A 471 6.32 16.87 16.88
N LEU A 472 5.59 17.03 15.78
CA LEU A 472 4.98 18.30 15.35
C LEU A 472 3.44 18.31 15.48
N ARG A 473 2.81 17.18 15.84
CA ARG A 473 1.35 17.09 16.03
C ARG A 473 0.89 17.92 17.23
N ASN A 474 1.71 17.99 18.27
CA ASN A 474 1.45 18.74 19.49
C ASN A 474 2.12 20.11 19.40
N GLY A 475 1.46 21.09 18.76
CA GLY A 475 1.97 22.45 18.67
C GLY A 475 1.35 23.30 17.55
N PRO A 476 1.86 24.53 17.32
CA PRO A 476 1.34 25.45 16.31
C PRO A 476 1.49 24.94 14.87
N ALA A 477 2.35 23.94 14.63
CA ALA A 477 2.52 23.33 13.32
C ALA A 477 1.24 22.65 12.83
N ARG A 478 0.50 21.94 13.72
CA ARG A 478 -0.82 21.40 13.42
C ARG A 478 -1.78 22.49 12.97
N ASP A 479 -1.87 23.56 13.74
CA ASP A 479 -2.78 24.67 13.42
C ASP A 479 -2.41 25.33 12.09
N ILE A 480 -1.12 25.43 11.76
CA ILE A 480 -0.65 25.98 10.48
C ILE A 480 -1.03 25.07 9.32
N VAL A 481 -0.72 23.78 9.39
CA VAL A 481 -1.04 22.81 8.34
C VAL A 481 -2.55 22.68 8.16
N GLN A 482 -3.30 22.67 9.26
CA GLN A 482 -4.75 22.72 9.23
C GLN A 482 -5.24 23.98 8.52
N ASP A 483 -4.75 25.16 8.91
CA ASP A 483 -5.19 26.42 8.30
C ASP A 483 -4.81 26.53 6.81
N MET A 484 -3.79 25.81 6.35
CA MET A 484 -3.46 25.71 4.92
C MET A 484 -4.54 24.99 4.09
N ILE A 485 -5.40 24.16 4.68
CA ILE A 485 -6.55 23.53 4.00
C ILE A 485 -7.53 24.58 3.47
N SER A 486 -7.57 25.78 4.07
CA SER A 486 -8.38 26.89 3.57
C SER A 486 -8.01 27.32 2.13
N ALA A 487 -6.87 26.88 1.59
CA ALA A 487 -6.46 27.07 0.21
C ALA A 487 -7.12 26.09 -0.78
N SER A 488 -7.64 24.97 -0.31
CA SER A 488 -8.49 24.07 -1.10
C SER A 488 -9.93 24.61 -1.14
N TYR A 489 -10.61 24.40 -2.27
CA TYR A 489 -11.96 24.91 -2.46
C TYR A 489 -12.99 23.85 -2.00
N PRO A 490 -13.82 24.12 -0.97
CA PRO A 490 -14.60 23.10 -0.27
C PRO A 490 -15.65 22.40 -1.15
N TYR A 491 -16.15 23.09 -2.18
CA TYR A 491 -17.24 22.60 -3.04
C TYR A 491 -16.79 22.27 -4.45
N ALA A 492 -15.48 22.13 -4.70
CA ALA A 492 -14.96 21.79 -6.03
C ALA A 492 -15.58 20.51 -6.60
N PRO A 493 -15.77 19.43 -5.79
CA PRO A 493 -16.38 18.20 -6.29
C PRO A 493 -17.81 18.35 -6.84
N LEU A 494 -18.54 19.43 -6.53
CA LEU A 494 -19.88 19.69 -7.07
C LEU A 494 -19.84 20.35 -8.46
N ILE A 495 -18.76 21.08 -8.79
CA ILE A 495 -18.60 21.78 -10.07
C ILE A 495 -18.08 20.82 -11.15
N VAL A 496 -17.03 20.05 -10.80
CA VAL A 496 -16.25 19.28 -11.77
C VAL A 496 -17.09 18.25 -12.56
N PRO A 497 -18.10 17.54 -12.01
CA PRO A 497 -18.90 16.57 -12.77
C PRO A 497 -19.60 17.17 -13.99
N THR A 498 -20.10 18.39 -13.88
CA THR A 498 -20.74 19.09 -15.00
C THR A 498 -19.73 19.41 -16.11
N LEU A 499 -18.53 19.88 -15.74
CA LEU A 499 -17.44 20.11 -16.68
C LEU A 499 -16.98 18.78 -17.33
N ALA A 500 -16.78 17.74 -16.53
CA ALA A 500 -16.31 16.44 -16.96
C ALA A 500 -17.26 15.79 -17.96
N LYS A 501 -18.58 15.85 -17.70
CA LYS A 501 -19.62 15.35 -18.59
C LYS A 501 -19.59 16.02 -19.97
N ALA A 502 -19.35 17.33 -20.03
CA ALA A 502 -19.31 18.09 -21.29
C ALA A 502 -18.19 17.65 -22.24
N VAL A 503 -17.08 17.15 -21.70
CA VAL A 503 -15.90 16.70 -22.47
C VAL A 503 -15.74 15.16 -22.49
N GLY A 504 -16.67 14.43 -21.87
CA GLY A 504 -16.67 12.98 -21.83
C GLY A 504 -15.62 12.36 -20.89
N VAL A 505 -15.27 13.05 -19.80
CA VAL A 505 -14.40 12.51 -18.73
C VAL A 505 -15.27 11.81 -17.70
N ARG A 506 -15.03 10.52 -17.47
CA ARG A 506 -15.78 9.72 -16.48
C ARG A 506 -15.25 9.96 -15.07
N GLN A 507 -16.16 10.20 -14.13
CA GLN A 507 -15.88 10.33 -12.70
C GLN A 507 -17.19 10.19 -11.91
N ALA A 508 -17.10 10.20 -10.58
CA ALA A 508 -18.26 10.24 -9.71
C ALA A 508 -18.97 11.61 -9.76
N ASP A 509 -20.26 11.62 -9.39
CA ASP A 509 -21.10 12.82 -9.25
C ASP A 509 -21.52 12.91 -7.77
N PRO A 510 -20.71 13.55 -6.91
CA PRO A 510 -20.92 13.56 -5.46
C PRO A 510 -22.10 14.44 -5.04
N GLU A 511 -22.82 13.99 -4.04
CA GLU A 511 -23.84 14.77 -3.33
C GLU A 511 -23.32 15.19 -1.96
N VAL A 512 -23.70 16.38 -1.47
CA VAL A 512 -23.25 16.90 -0.17
C VAL A 512 -24.36 16.82 0.88
N PHE A 513 -24.00 16.34 2.06
CA PHE A 513 -24.92 16.15 3.19
C PHE A 513 -24.32 16.65 4.51
N PHE A 514 -25.20 17.00 5.44
CA PHE A 514 -24.88 17.08 6.87
C PHE A 514 -25.12 15.70 7.49
N VAL A 515 -24.12 15.16 8.20
CA VAL A 515 -24.25 13.87 8.90
C VAL A 515 -24.68 14.16 10.35
N PRO A 516 -25.92 13.81 10.74
CA PRO A 516 -26.38 14.03 12.10
C PRO A 516 -25.67 13.10 13.10
N ASP A 517 -25.91 13.34 14.38
CA ASP A 517 -25.38 12.50 15.46
C ASP A 517 -26.14 11.16 15.56
N ASP A 518 -25.96 10.32 14.54
CA ASP A 518 -26.73 9.10 14.29
C ASP A 518 -26.15 7.85 14.99
N PRO A 519 -26.88 7.21 15.92
CA PRO A 519 -26.47 5.96 16.55
C PRO A 519 -26.21 4.81 15.58
N SER A 520 -26.86 4.78 14.40
CA SER A 520 -26.65 3.74 13.38
C SER A 520 -25.23 3.74 12.80
N LEU A 521 -24.44 4.80 13.01
CA LEU A 521 -23.03 4.85 12.64
C LEU A 521 -22.12 4.03 13.58
N GLY A 522 -22.63 3.58 14.73
CA GLY A 522 -21.89 2.75 15.69
C GLY A 522 -20.56 3.39 16.09
N TYR A 523 -19.46 2.63 15.99
CA TYR A 523 -18.10 3.08 16.27
C TYR A 523 -17.72 4.36 15.51
N TYR A 524 -18.21 4.51 14.28
CA TYR A 524 -17.86 5.64 13.40
C TYR A 524 -18.57 6.94 13.76
N ARG A 525 -19.58 6.90 14.64
CA ARG A 525 -20.36 8.07 15.05
C ARG A 525 -19.46 9.23 15.49
N LYS A 526 -18.47 8.97 16.34
CA LYS A 526 -17.52 10.01 16.83
C LYS A 526 -16.71 10.68 15.70
N LEU A 527 -16.54 10.02 14.56
CA LEU A 527 -15.78 10.53 13.43
C LEU A 527 -16.64 11.36 12.46
N PHE A 528 -17.93 11.06 12.36
CA PHE A 528 -18.83 11.62 11.33
C PHE A 528 -19.97 12.48 11.88
N SER A 529 -20.33 12.37 13.16
CA SER A 529 -21.41 13.16 13.76
C SER A 529 -21.15 14.67 13.61
N ASN A 530 -22.18 15.41 13.19
CA ASN A 530 -22.15 16.86 12.99
C ASN A 530 -21.07 17.32 11.99
N LYS A 531 -20.80 16.52 10.95
CA LYS A 531 -19.86 16.84 9.86
C LYS A 531 -20.58 17.02 8.53
N ILE A 532 -19.99 17.83 7.65
CA ILE A 532 -20.39 17.88 6.24
C ILE A 532 -19.59 16.84 5.46
N ALA A 533 -20.28 16.02 4.67
CA ALA A 533 -19.68 14.94 3.91
C ALA A 533 -20.21 14.86 2.48
N PHE A 534 -19.37 14.39 1.57
CA PHE A 534 -19.78 13.96 0.24
C PHE A 534 -20.15 12.48 0.26
N LEU A 535 -21.27 12.15 -0.37
CA LEU A 535 -21.65 10.79 -0.73
C LEU A 535 -21.42 10.60 -2.23
N GLU A 536 -20.62 9.60 -2.60
CA GLU A 536 -20.30 9.33 -4.00
C GLU A 536 -20.11 7.84 -4.29
N ARG A 537 -20.45 7.43 -5.52
CA ARG A 537 -20.21 6.06 -6.01
C ARG A 537 -18.70 5.82 -6.11
N LYS A 538 -18.23 4.69 -5.58
CA LYS A 538 -16.82 4.28 -5.75
C LYS A 538 -16.51 3.82 -7.18
N ASP A 539 -17.53 3.34 -7.89
CA ASP A 539 -17.44 2.74 -9.22
C ASP A 539 -18.50 3.35 -10.15
N PRO A 540 -18.24 4.55 -10.71
CA PRO A 540 -19.20 5.25 -11.58
C PRO A 540 -19.22 4.66 -13.00
N VAL A 541 -19.56 3.37 -13.10
CA VAL A 541 -19.69 2.61 -14.34
C VAL A 541 -21.08 1.95 -14.45
N PRO A 542 -21.52 1.55 -15.65
CA PRO A 542 -22.69 0.70 -15.80
C PRO A 542 -22.54 -0.63 -15.06
N ALA A 543 -23.66 -1.22 -14.65
CA ALA A 543 -23.67 -2.54 -14.00
C ALA A 543 -22.99 -3.60 -14.89
N GLY A 544 -22.19 -4.47 -14.30
CA GLY A 544 -21.44 -5.53 -14.99
C GLY A 544 -20.10 -5.09 -15.61
N VAL A 545 -19.77 -3.79 -15.59
CA VAL A 545 -18.44 -3.32 -16.00
C VAL A 545 -17.50 -3.40 -14.80
N GLU A 546 -16.39 -4.13 -14.94
CA GLU A 546 -15.38 -4.20 -13.90
C GLU A 546 -14.51 -2.94 -13.87
N THR A 547 -14.09 -2.56 -12.67
CA THR A 547 -13.13 -1.48 -12.45
C THR A 547 -11.82 -2.01 -11.88
N LYS A 548 -10.70 -1.48 -12.36
CA LYS A 548 -9.35 -1.83 -11.88
C LYS A 548 -8.62 -0.59 -11.36
N SER A 549 -7.67 -0.80 -10.45
CA SER A 549 -6.69 0.22 -10.03
C SER A 549 -5.62 0.42 -11.11
N SER A 550 -4.88 1.52 -11.04
CA SER A 550 -3.79 1.80 -11.98
C SER A 550 -2.66 0.77 -11.91
N GLY A 551 -2.31 0.28 -10.71
CA GLY A 551 -1.30 -0.78 -10.57
C GLY A 551 -1.74 -2.08 -11.24
N LYS A 552 -3.00 -2.49 -11.04
CA LYS A 552 -3.55 -3.68 -11.69
C LYS A 552 -3.64 -3.55 -13.20
N VAL A 553 -4.01 -2.37 -13.72
CA VAL A 553 -3.96 -2.09 -15.16
C VAL A 553 -2.54 -2.18 -15.69
N PHE A 554 -1.56 -1.57 -15.01
CA PHE A 554 -0.16 -1.67 -15.39
C PHE A 554 0.31 -3.13 -15.44
N ASN A 555 0.06 -3.90 -14.38
CA ASN A 555 0.39 -5.33 -14.35
C ASN A 555 -0.31 -6.09 -15.48
N ASN A 556 -1.58 -5.81 -15.75
CA ASN A 556 -2.31 -6.45 -16.85
C ASN A 556 -1.75 -6.07 -18.22
N LEU A 557 -1.22 -4.86 -18.43
CA LEU A 557 -0.53 -4.46 -19.67
C LEU A 557 0.80 -5.19 -19.82
N ILE A 558 1.54 -5.38 -18.72
CA ILE A 558 2.79 -6.12 -18.73
C ILE A 558 2.56 -7.62 -18.84
N GLU A 559 1.51 -8.20 -18.26
CA GLU A 559 1.28 -9.65 -18.34
C GLU A 559 0.63 -10.11 -19.65
N LYS A 560 -0.04 -9.19 -20.37
CA LYS A 560 -0.89 -9.49 -21.53
C LYS A 560 -0.49 -8.63 -22.72
N GLY A 561 -0.20 -9.29 -23.85
CA GLY A 561 0.19 -8.60 -25.08
C GLY A 561 -0.96 -7.93 -25.84
N ASP A 562 -2.22 -8.19 -25.50
CA ASP A 562 -3.41 -7.75 -26.24
C ASP A 562 -4.23 -6.65 -25.52
N HIS A 563 -3.68 -6.09 -24.45
CA HIS A 563 -4.33 -5.08 -23.62
C HIS A 563 -3.84 -3.67 -23.97
N VAL A 564 -4.77 -2.70 -24.06
CA VAL A 564 -4.44 -1.31 -24.43
C VAL A 564 -5.16 -0.27 -23.58
N ILE A 565 -4.68 0.97 -23.63
CA ILE A 565 -5.23 2.12 -22.91
C ILE A 565 -6.01 3.02 -23.86
N ASP A 566 -7.17 3.53 -23.45
CA ASP A 566 -7.84 4.65 -24.10
C ASP A 566 -7.10 5.96 -23.81
N GLN A 567 -5.97 6.18 -24.50
CA GLN A 567 -5.10 7.32 -24.25
C GLN A 567 -5.78 8.66 -24.59
N LYS A 568 -6.77 8.67 -25.51
CA LYS A 568 -7.53 9.88 -25.85
C LYS A 568 -8.42 10.31 -24.68
N ALA A 569 -9.05 9.35 -23.98
CA ALA A 569 -9.76 9.64 -22.74
C ALA A 569 -8.82 10.13 -21.63
N VAL A 570 -7.61 9.55 -21.51
CA VAL A 570 -6.57 10.03 -20.57
C VAL A 570 -6.21 11.48 -20.87
N LEU A 571 -5.97 11.83 -22.13
CA LEU A 571 -5.66 13.20 -22.54
C LEU A 571 -6.80 14.17 -22.19
N LYS A 572 -8.07 13.82 -22.46
CA LYS A 572 -9.22 14.65 -22.08
C LYS A 572 -9.27 14.90 -20.57
N ALA A 573 -9.01 13.87 -19.77
CA ALA A 573 -8.96 14.01 -18.32
C ALA A 573 -7.80 14.91 -17.89
N ARG A 574 -6.61 14.76 -18.46
CA ARG A 574 -5.45 15.64 -18.21
C ARG A 574 -5.72 17.10 -18.59
N LEU A 575 -6.44 17.34 -19.70
CA LEU A 575 -6.84 18.69 -20.10
C LEU A 575 -7.82 19.31 -19.08
N LEU A 576 -8.75 18.52 -18.55
CA LEU A 576 -9.64 18.94 -17.47
C LEU A 576 -8.86 19.27 -16.19
N ASP A 577 -7.90 18.42 -15.80
CA ASP A 577 -7.03 18.64 -14.63
C ASP A 577 -6.26 19.97 -14.77
N ILE A 578 -5.70 20.24 -15.96
CA ILE A 578 -5.02 21.51 -16.25
C ILE A 578 -6.01 22.68 -16.19
N LEU A 579 -7.22 22.55 -16.75
CA LEU A 579 -8.24 23.59 -16.72
C LEU A 579 -8.64 23.98 -15.29
N ILE A 580 -8.89 23.00 -14.42
CA ILE A 580 -9.34 23.25 -13.04
C ILE A 580 -8.18 23.48 -12.06
N GLY A 581 -6.93 23.31 -12.51
CA GLY A 581 -5.74 23.52 -11.70
C GLY A 581 -5.51 22.43 -10.65
N ASP A 582 -5.96 21.20 -10.94
CA ASP A 582 -5.82 20.05 -10.07
C ASP A 582 -4.41 19.45 -10.23
N PHE A 583 -3.60 19.59 -9.18
CA PHE A 583 -2.19 19.21 -9.20
C PHE A 583 -1.93 17.82 -8.59
N ASP A 584 -2.93 17.16 -8.02
CA ASP A 584 -2.78 15.91 -7.28
C ASP A 584 -3.41 14.75 -8.06
N ARG A 585 -2.69 14.26 -9.07
CA ARG A 585 -3.19 13.32 -10.07
C ARG A 585 -2.30 12.09 -10.20
N HIS A 586 -1.82 11.59 -9.06
CA HIS A 586 -1.00 10.37 -8.92
C HIS A 586 -1.79 9.08 -9.22
N MET A 587 -1.16 7.90 -9.18
CA MET A 587 -1.73 6.63 -9.69
C MET A 587 -3.07 6.26 -9.04
N ASP A 588 -3.23 6.53 -7.74
CA ASP A 588 -4.44 6.23 -6.97
C ASP A 588 -5.62 7.18 -7.26
N GLN A 589 -5.38 8.29 -7.95
CA GLN A 589 -6.44 9.23 -8.33
C GLN A 589 -7.22 8.80 -9.57
N TRP A 590 -7.05 7.53 -9.96
CA TRP A 590 -7.66 6.92 -11.11
C TRP A 590 -8.18 5.52 -10.77
N LYS A 591 -9.33 5.20 -11.34
CA LYS A 591 -9.78 3.84 -11.60
C LYS A 591 -9.88 3.65 -13.10
N TRP A 592 -10.06 2.42 -13.55
CA TRP A 592 -10.13 2.09 -14.96
C TRP A 592 -11.30 1.16 -15.22
N ALA A 593 -12.19 1.55 -16.13
CA ALA A 593 -13.20 0.64 -16.64
C ALA A 593 -12.53 -0.33 -17.61
N GLU A 594 -12.70 -1.63 -17.37
CA GLU A 594 -12.27 -2.68 -18.28
C GLU A 594 -13.36 -2.94 -19.31
N LEU A 595 -13.03 -2.79 -20.60
CA LEU A 595 -13.96 -3.00 -21.70
C LEU A 595 -13.41 -4.08 -22.63
N ASP A 596 -14.27 -5.01 -23.04
CA ASP A 596 -13.91 -6.05 -23.99
C ASP A 596 -13.95 -5.52 -25.43
N THR A 597 -12.93 -5.85 -26.22
CA THR A 597 -12.82 -5.49 -27.64
C THR A 597 -13.07 -6.68 -28.58
N GLY A 598 -13.26 -7.89 -28.04
CA GLY A 598 -13.37 -9.15 -28.76
C GLY A 598 -12.03 -9.80 -29.13
N LYS A 599 -10.92 -9.05 -29.05
CA LYS A 599 -9.54 -9.53 -29.29
C LYS A 599 -8.58 -9.32 -28.12
N GLY A 600 -9.03 -8.60 -27.09
CA GLY A 600 -8.27 -8.15 -25.94
C GLY A 600 -9.08 -7.15 -25.11
N LYS A 601 -8.44 -6.41 -24.22
CA LYS A 601 -9.10 -5.42 -23.35
C LYS A 601 -8.64 -3.99 -23.63
N ILE A 602 -9.57 -3.04 -23.52
CA ILE A 602 -9.27 -1.61 -23.46
C ILE A 602 -9.64 -1.06 -22.09
N TYR A 603 -8.70 -0.34 -21.47
CA TYR A 603 -8.91 0.33 -20.19
C TYR A 603 -9.20 1.81 -20.39
N SER A 604 -10.35 2.27 -19.90
CA SER A 604 -10.78 3.67 -19.99
C SER A 604 -10.73 4.35 -18.62
N PRO A 605 -10.10 5.53 -18.48
CA PRO A 605 -9.86 6.15 -17.19
C PRO A 605 -11.14 6.68 -16.53
N ILE A 606 -11.18 6.54 -15.22
CA ILE A 606 -12.19 7.07 -14.31
C ILE A 606 -11.45 7.96 -13.31
N ALA A 607 -11.64 9.26 -13.42
CA ALA A 607 -11.03 10.18 -12.47
C ALA A 607 -11.71 10.05 -11.10
N LYS A 608 -10.90 9.88 -10.06
CA LYS A 608 -11.28 9.97 -8.65
C LYS A 608 -10.77 11.29 -8.08
N ASP A 609 -11.33 11.65 -6.92
CA ASP A 609 -10.87 12.70 -5.99
C ASP A 609 -10.57 14.06 -6.64
N ARG A 610 -11.37 15.06 -6.30
CA ARG A 610 -11.23 16.43 -6.82
C ARG A 610 -10.92 17.43 -5.71
N ASP A 611 -10.31 16.98 -4.63
CA ASP A 611 -10.08 17.79 -3.43
C ASP A 611 -9.01 18.89 -3.63
N GLN A 612 -8.13 18.75 -4.64
CA GLN A 612 -7.16 19.78 -5.03
C GLN A 612 -7.58 20.61 -6.26
N ALA A 613 -8.78 20.36 -6.82
CA ALA A 613 -9.32 21.22 -7.85
C ALA A 613 -9.59 22.63 -7.30
N PHE A 614 -9.26 23.64 -8.11
CA PHE A 614 -9.36 25.06 -7.75
C PHE A 614 -8.46 25.52 -6.60
N PHE A 615 -7.43 24.77 -6.20
CA PHE A 615 -6.48 25.17 -5.16
C PHE A 615 -5.97 26.60 -5.38
N TYR A 616 -6.07 27.47 -4.37
CA TYR A 616 -5.64 28.87 -4.46
C TYR A 616 -5.16 29.40 -3.12
N SER A 617 -4.05 30.14 -3.14
CA SER A 617 -3.62 30.92 -1.99
C SER A 617 -3.05 32.28 -2.39
N ASP A 618 -3.39 33.29 -1.61
CA ASP A 618 -2.83 34.65 -1.64
C ASP A 618 -1.84 34.90 -0.50
N GLY A 619 -1.50 33.88 0.30
CA GLY A 619 -0.56 33.99 1.41
C GLY A 619 0.90 34.09 0.98
N LEU A 620 1.68 34.90 1.70
CA LEU A 620 3.11 35.07 1.44
C LEU A 620 3.91 33.75 1.53
N ALA A 621 3.53 32.84 2.43
CA ALA A 621 4.21 31.55 2.59
C ALA A 621 4.05 30.66 1.34
N VAL A 622 2.82 30.54 0.83
CA VAL A 622 2.53 29.73 -0.38
C VAL A 622 3.14 30.38 -1.62
N GLU A 623 3.10 31.71 -1.74
CA GLU A 623 3.73 32.41 -2.86
C GLU A 623 5.27 32.23 -2.86
N TRP A 624 5.90 32.25 -1.68
CA TRP A 624 7.33 32.01 -1.54
C TRP A 624 7.71 30.57 -1.90
N ILE A 625 7.02 29.57 -1.33
CA ILE A 625 7.36 28.16 -1.56
C ILE A 625 7.06 27.74 -3.00
N SER A 626 5.99 28.27 -3.62
CA SER A 626 5.65 27.99 -5.02
C SER A 626 6.62 28.63 -6.01
N ARG A 627 7.32 29.71 -5.63
CA ARG A 627 8.40 30.31 -6.44
C ARG A 627 9.68 29.50 -6.39
N ARG A 628 10.00 28.88 -5.25
CA ARG A 628 11.34 28.33 -4.98
C ARG A 628 11.44 26.82 -4.91
N ARG A 629 10.41 26.12 -4.46
CA ARG A 629 10.49 24.67 -4.14
C ARG A 629 9.35 23.84 -4.73
N MET A 630 8.12 24.35 -4.73
CA MET A 630 6.93 23.58 -5.13
C MET A 630 6.10 24.33 -6.18
N PRO A 631 6.56 24.45 -7.44
CA PRO A 631 5.88 25.26 -8.45
C PRO A 631 4.45 24.81 -8.81
N PHE A 632 4.05 23.59 -8.45
CA PHE A 632 2.67 23.13 -8.56
C PHE A 632 1.70 23.92 -7.67
N LEU A 633 2.16 24.48 -6.54
CA LEU A 633 1.36 25.31 -5.63
C LEU A 633 1.06 26.74 -6.17
N ARG A 634 1.37 27.03 -7.43
CA ARG A 634 0.97 28.30 -8.07
C ARG A 634 -0.54 28.45 -8.19
N GLY A 635 -1.25 27.32 -8.24
CA GLY A 635 -2.70 27.21 -8.07
C GLY A 635 -3.56 27.75 -9.22
N PHE A 636 -4.85 27.78 -8.95
CA PHE A 636 -5.95 28.17 -9.82
C PHE A 636 -6.09 29.69 -9.90
N ARG A 637 -5.45 30.23 -10.94
CA ARG A 637 -5.47 31.65 -11.33
C ARG A 637 -5.93 31.77 -12.79
N TYR A 638 -6.24 32.99 -13.21
CA TYR A 638 -6.55 33.30 -14.62
C TYR A 638 -5.51 32.72 -15.60
N LYS A 639 -4.22 32.77 -15.23
CA LYS A 639 -3.13 32.20 -16.03
C LYS A 639 -2.80 30.76 -15.62
N ILE A 640 -2.45 29.92 -16.60
CA ILE A 640 -1.89 28.59 -16.36
C ILE A 640 -0.36 28.71 -16.21
N ALA A 641 0.09 28.97 -14.98
CA ALA A 641 1.52 29.04 -14.68
C ALA A 641 2.14 27.64 -14.56
N LYS A 642 3.35 27.47 -15.10
CA LYS A 642 4.20 26.27 -14.87
C LYS A 642 3.48 24.93 -15.11
N VAL A 643 2.74 24.79 -16.21
CA VAL A 643 1.97 23.57 -16.57
C VAL A 643 2.73 22.25 -16.38
N ASN A 644 4.02 22.16 -16.72
CA ASN A 644 4.81 20.94 -16.50
C ASN A 644 4.89 20.56 -15.02
N TRP A 645 5.00 21.54 -14.13
CA TRP A 645 5.02 21.32 -12.69
C TRP A 645 3.62 21.06 -12.15
N LEU A 646 2.56 21.60 -12.76
CA LEU A 646 1.19 21.24 -12.39
C LEU A 646 0.97 19.72 -12.50
N GLY A 647 1.55 19.08 -13.51
CA GLY A 647 1.55 17.61 -13.68
C GLY A 647 2.63 16.84 -12.92
N HIS A 648 3.30 17.42 -11.92
CA HIS A 648 4.42 16.76 -11.23
C HIS A 648 4.02 15.47 -10.49
N SER A 649 2.85 15.43 -9.86
CA SER A 649 2.32 14.21 -9.22
C SER A 649 1.99 13.12 -10.23
N ALA A 650 1.58 13.51 -11.44
CA ALA A 650 1.22 12.61 -12.54
C ALA A 650 2.40 12.20 -13.43
N ARG A 651 3.64 12.56 -13.05
CA ARG A 651 4.80 12.42 -13.94
C ARG A 651 5.04 10.98 -14.41
N ASP A 652 4.80 10.01 -13.54
CA ASP A 652 4.97 8.58 -13.84
C ASP A 652 3.73 8.06 -14.59
N PHE A 653 2.54 8.44 -14.13
CA PHE A 653 1.25 8.11 -14.76
C PHE A 653 1.22 8.52 -16.24
N ASP A 654 1.51 9.78 -16.56
CA ASP A 654 1.43 10.31 -17.93
C ASP A 654 2.48 9.68 -18.85
N ARG A 655 3.61 9.20 -18.29
CA ARG A 655 4.70 8.55 -19.04
C ARG A 655 4.45 7.08 -19.34
N VAL A 656 3.41 6.50 -18.78
CA VAL A 656 2.95 5.15 -19.08
C VAL A 656 1.67 5.17 -19.91
N PHE A 657 0.69 5.98 -19.51
CA PHE A 657 -0.66 5.89 -20.07
C PHE A 657 -0.97 6.88 -21.22
N MET A 658 0.00 7.70 -21.65
CA MET A 658 -0.21 8.71 -22.70
C MET A 658 0.96 8.83 -23.70
N THR A 659 1.65 7.72 -23.97
CA THR A 659 2.86 7.69 -24.81
C THR A 659 2.58 7.55 -26.31
N GLY A 660 1.42 7.03 -26.71
CA GLY A 660 1.09 6.71 -28.11
C GLY A 660 0.51 7.86 -28.92
N LEU A 661 0.00 8.91 -28.28
CA LEU A 661 -0.68 10.00 -29.00
C LEU A 661 0.30 10.91 -29.78
N GLU A 662 -0.01 11.14 -31.06
CA GLU A 662 0.74 12.06 -31.89
C GLU A 662 0.41 13.53 -31.63
N LYS A 663 1.29 14.44 -32.07
CA LYS A 663 1.10 15.89 -31.96
C LYS A 663 -0.25 16.34 -32.54
N ARG A 664 -0.62 15.80 -33.70
CA ARG A 664 -1.89 16.13 -34.38
C ARG A 664 -3.10 15.71 -33.56
N GLU A 665 -3.05 14.53 -32.95
CA GLU A 665 -4.13 14.02 -32.09
C GLU A 665 -4.27 14.86 -30.82
N TRP A 666 -3.15 15.33 -30.27
CA TRP A 666 -3.15 16.32 -29.18
C TRP A 666 -3.84 17.61 -29.61
N GLU A 667 -3.42 18.22 -30.73
CA GLU A 667 -3.99 19.47 -31.25
C GLU A 667 -5.49 19.33 -31.52
N GLN A 668 -5.93 18.21 -32.13
CA GLN A 668 -7.34 17.92 -32.39
C GLN A 668 -8.15 17.73 -31.10
N THR A 669 -7.62 16.99 -30.13
CA THR A 669 -8.29 16.74 -28.85
C THR A 669 -8.41 18.02 -28.04
N ILE A 670 -7.36 18.84 -28.01
CA ILE A 670 -7.35 20.18 -27.39
C ILE A 670 -8.44 21.05 -27.99
N ASN A 671 -8.48 21.19 -29.32
CA ASN A 671 -9.46 22.04 -29.99
C ASN A 671 -10.90 21.57 -29.74
N THR A 672 -11.13 20.26 -29.79
CA THR A 672 -12.44 19.67 -29.49
C THR A 672 -12.84 19.97 -28.04
N PHE A 673 -11.93 19.75 -27.09
CA PHE A 673 -12.14 20.00 -25.67
C PHE A 673 -12.49 21.47 -25.41
N THR A 674 -11.72 22.41 -25.96
CA THR A 674 -11.96 23.85 -25.76
C THR A 674 -13.28 24.31 -26.36
N ASN A 675 -13.68 23.76 -27.50
CA ASN A 675 -14.95 24.10 -28.15
C ASN A 675 -16.17 23.53 -27.41
N GLN A 676 -16.04 22.36 -26.79
CA GLN A 676 -17.08 21.77 -25.94
C GLN A 676 -17.21 22.50 -24.60
N MET A 677 -16.12 23.08 -24.10
CA MET A 677 -16.09 23.84 -22.84
C MET A 677 -16.61 25.27 -23.01
N THR A 678 -17.84 25.42 -23.48
CA THR A 678 -18.46 26.73 -23.74
C THR A 678 -18.68 27.53 -22.45
N ASP A 679 -18.95 28.83 -22.60
CA ASP A 679 -19.32 29.70 -21.47
C ASP A 679 -20.54 29.17 -20.71
N SER A 680 -21.57 28.69 -21.42
CA SER A 680 -22.77 28.15 -20.78
C SER A 680 -22.48 26.87 -19.99
N VAL A 681 -21.57 26.01 -20.46
CA VAL A 681 -21.12 24.83 -19.72
C VAL A 681 -20.40 25.24 -18.44
N ILE A 682 -19.48 26.21 -18.52
CA ILE A 682 -18.76 26.71 -17.35
C ILE A 682 -19.72 27.34 -16.35
N ASP A 683 -20.62 28.21 -16.81
CA ASP A 683 -21.56 28.91 -15.94
C ASP A 683 -22.54 27.92 -15.29
N ALA A 684 -23.03 26.92 -16.05
CA ALA A 684 -23.88 25.86 -15.52
C ALA A 684 -23.16 24.98 -14.47
N ALA A 685 -21.87 24.69 -14.69
CA ALA A 685 -21.07 23.95 -13.73
C ALA A 685 -20.86 24.73 -12.42
N VAL A 686 -20.53 26.02 -12.50
CA VAL A 686 -20.35 26.87 -11.31
C VAL A 686 -21.67 27.10 -10.58
N ARG A 687 -22.81 27.10 -11.28
CA ARG A 687 -24.15 27.15 -10.68
C ARG A 687 -24.51 25.91 -9.85
N LYS A 688 -23.70 24.86 -9.84
CA LYS A 688 -23.83 23.72 -8.91
C LYS A 688 -23.36 24.03 -7.49
N LEU A 689 -22.72 25.17 -7.27
CA LEU A 689 -22.43 25.65 -5.93
C LEU A 689 -23.72 25.82 -5.11
N PRO A 690 -23.66 25.63 -3.79
CA PRO A 690 -24.73 26.07 -2.91
C PRO A 690 -25.10 27.52 -3.22
N ARG A 691 -26.40 27.82 -3.25
CA ARG A 691 -26.91 29.15 -3.62
C ARG A 691 -26.38 30.25 -2.71
N GLU A 692 -26.06 29.91 -1.45
CA GLU A 692 -25.47 30.82 -0.46
C GLU A 692 -23.99 31.11 -0.75
N VAL A 693 -23.28 30.17 -1.39
CA VAL A 693 -21.84 30.27 -1.69
C VAL A 693 -21.60 30.90 -3.07
N TYR A 694 -22.51 30.71 -4.03
CA TYR A 694 -22.35 31.27 -5.37
C TYR A 694 -22.02 32.79 -5.38
N PRO A 695 -22.70 33.65 -4.60
CA PRO A 695 -22.38 35.08 -4.54
C PRO A 695 -21.01 35.41 -3.94
N VAL A 696 -20.39 34.48 -3.21
CA VAL A 696 -19.08 34.68 -2.55
C VAL A 696 -17.94 34.56 -3.58
N SER A 697 -17.97 33.53 -4.42
CA SER A 697 -16.84 33.21 -5.30
C SER A 697 -17.22 32.71 -6.70
N GLY A 698 -18.51 32.46 -6.98
CA GLY A 698 -18.99 31.85 -8.22
C GLY A 698 -18.52 32.60 -9.47
N ASP A 699 -18.79 33.90 -9.56
CA ASP A 699 -18.41 34.70 -10.73
C ASP A 699 -16.88 34.73 -10.94
N THR A 700 -16.11 34.73 -9.85
CA THR A 700 -14.63 34.67 -9.92
C THR A 700 -14.14 33.31 -10.42
N ILE A 701 -14.74 32.21 -9.98
CA ILE A 701 -14.40 30.85 -10.44
C ILE A 701 -14.73 30.70 -11.92
N ALA A 702 -15.91 31.14 -12.34
CA ALA A 702 -16.34 31.11 -13.75
C ALA A 702 -15.39 31.93 -14.63
N ALA A 703 -15.02 33.14 -14.23
CA ALA A 703 -14.10 33.99 -14.97
C ALA A 703 -12.69 33.37 -15.08
N LYS A 704 -12.18 32.74 -14.01
CA LYS A 704 -10.90 32.01 -14.05
C LYS A 704 -10.98 30.80 -14.98
N LEU A 705 -12.06 30.01 -14.93
CA LEU A 705 -12.27 28.86 -15.82
C LEU A 705 -12.27 29.29 -17.30
N LYS A 706 -13.03 30.33 -17.65
CA LYS A 706 -13.11 30.89 -19.01
C LYS A 706 -11.72 31.34 -19.49
N SER A 707 -11.02 32.15 -18.69
CA SER A 707 -9.66 32.59 -19.01
C SER A 707 -8.66 31.43 -19.18
N ARG A 708 -8.77 30.38 -18.37
CA ARG A 708 -7.87 29.23 -18.45
C ARG A 708 -8.17 28.35 -19.66
N ARG A 709 -9.44 28.13 -20.00
CA ARG A 709 -9.84 27.46 -21.25
C ARG A 709 -9.21 28.15 -22.45
N ASP A 710 -9.27 29.47 -22.51
CA ASP A 710 -8.73 30.23 -23.65
C ASP A 710 -7.19 30.13 -23.75
N LEU A 711 -6.50 29.91 -22.62
CA LEU A 711 -5.05 29.68 -22.55
C LEU A 711 -4.65 28.19 -22.68
N LEU A 712 -5.62 27.28 -22.63
CA LEU A 712 -5.38 25.84 -22.56
C LEU A 712 -4.62 25.30 -23.77
N PRO A 713 -4.88 25.72 -25.03
CA PRO A 713 -4.16 25.17 -26.18
C PRO A 713 -2.64 25.39 -26.09
N GLN A 714 -2.21 26.58 -25.67
CA GLN A 714 -0.80 26.89 -25.50
C GLN A 714 -0.18 26.08 -24.35
N ALA A 715 -0.88 26.00 -23.22
CA ALA A 715 -0.40 25.27 -22.04
C ALA A 715 -0.29 23.76 -22.31
N ALA A 716 -1.30 23.16 -22.94
CA ALA A 716 -1.34 21.74 -23.27
C ALA A 716 -0.25 21.36 -24.29
N MET A 717 -0.03 22.17 -25.34
CA MET A 717 1.06 21.89 -26.29
C MET A 717 2.45 22.08 -25.71
N LYS A 718 2.60 22.95 -24.71
CA LYS A 718 3.84 23.02 -23.91
C LYS A 718 4.05 21.75 -23.10
N TYR A 719 2.98 21.19 -22.53
CA TYR A 719 3.02 19.95 -21.77
C TYR A 719 3.32 18.73 -22.67
N TYR A 720 2.69 18.63 -23.86
CA TYR A 720 3.02 17.62 -24.87
C TYR A 720 4.51 17.56 -25.16
N LYS A 721 5.14 18.71 -25.45
CA LYS A 721 6.58 18.77 -25.75
C LYS A 721 7.45 18.31 -24.59
N PHE A 722 6.99 18.50 -23.35
CA PHE A 722 7.68 18.04 -22.16
C PHE A 722 7.64 16.52 -22.02
N LEU A 723 6.47 15.91 -22.19
CA LEU A 723 6.30 14.46 -22.15
C LEU A 723 7.01 13.76 -23.32
N ALA A 724 6.91 14.33 -24.53
CA ALA A 724 7.46 13.75 -25.76
C ALA A 724 8.98 13.84 -25.88
N LYS A 725 9.69 14.44 -24.91
CA LYS A 725 11.15 14.60 -24.97
C LYS A 725 11.87 13.26 -24.83
N ASP A 726 11.46 12.45 -23.86
CA ASP A 726 12.02 11.13 -23.56
C ASP A 726 10.84 10.18 -23.34
N VAL A 727 10.76 9.08 -24.10
CA VAL A 727 9.56 8.23 -24.13
C VAL A 727 9.94 6.76 -23.95
N ASN A 728 9.27 6.12 -23.00
CA ASN A 728 9.30 4.67 -22.80
C ASN A 728 8.17 4.05 -23.64
N ILE A 729 8.49 2.98 -24.36
CA ILE A 729 7.58 2.19 -25.17
C ILE A 729 7.68 0.77 -24.64
N LEU A 730 6.59 0.30 -24.06
CA LEU A 730 6.54 -0.94 -23.28
C LEU A 730 5.91 -2.04 -24.14
N GLY A 731 6.54 -3.20 -24.17
CA GLY A 731 5.96 -4.49 -24.55
C GLY A 731 5.25 -5.13 -23.36
N SER A 732 5.27 -6.45 -23.31
CA SER A 732 4.66 -7.28 -22.27
C SER A 732 5.53 -8.50 -21.97
N ASN A 733 5.10 -9.39 -21.10
CA ASN A 733 5.77 -10.65 -20.80
C ASN A 733 5.46 -11.72 -21.87
N LYS A 734 5.15 -11.28 -23.10
CA LYS A 734 4.83 -12.08 -24.28
C LYS A 734 5.78 -11.67 -25.41
N GLN A 735 5.64 -12.31 -26.56
CA GLN A 735 6.51 -12.00 -27.69
C GLN A 735 6.00 -10.75 -28.40
N GLU A 736 6.88 -9.76 -28.58
CA GLU A 736 6.61 -8.58 -29.37
C GLU A 736 7.54 -8.42 -30.57
N PHE A 737 7.03 -7.72 -31.58
CA PHE A 737 7.81 -7.21 -32.69
C PHE A 737 7.83 -5.69 -32.67
N PHE A 738 8.99 -5.14 -32.31
CA PHE A 738 9.29 -3.72 -32.34
C PHE A 738 9.85 -3.35 -33.72
N TYR A 739 9.10 -2.54 -34.46
CA TYR A 739 9.53 -2.01 -35.75
C TYR A 739 9.79 -0.51 -35.64
N VAL A 740 11.03 -0.12 -35.92
CA VAL A 740 11.49 1.27 -35.91
C VAL A 740 12.01 1.66 -37.28
N ASP A 741 11.40 2.69 -37.87
CA ASP A 741 11.80 3.25 -39.16
C ASP A 741 12.11 4.75 -39.01
N ALA A 742 13.40 5.09 -39.12
CA ALA A 742 13.85 6.48 -39.09
C ALA A 742 13.99 7.05 -40.51
N THR A 743 13.08 7.96 -40.83
CA THR A 743 13.00 8.68 -42.10
C THR A 743 13.40 10.14 -41.93
N ASP A 744 13.52 10.88 -43.03
CA ASP A 744 13.76 12.34 -42.99
C ASP A 744 12.60 13.10 -42.32
N SER A 745 11.38 12.53 -42.34
CA SER A 745 10.18 13.12 -41.77
C SER A 745 10.01 12.88 -40.25
N GLY A 746 10.75 11.91 -39.69
CA GLY A 746 10.63 11.50 -38.30
C GLY A 746 10.98 10.04 -38.07
N THR A 747 10.88 9.59 -36.83
CA THR A 747 11.07 8.17 -36.45
C THR A 747 9.72 7.55 -36.14
N ARG A 748 9.28 6.60 -36.98
CA ARG A 748 8.06 5.83 -36.74
C ARG A 748 8.39 4.62 -35.89
N VAL A 749 7.61 4.39 -34.85
CA VAL A 749 7.67 3.17 -34.03
C VAL A 749 6.33 2.46 -34.10
N LYS A 750 6.37 1.15 -34.34
CA LYS A 750 5.23 0.24 -34.23
C LYS A 750 5.60 -0.93 -33.31
N VAL A 751 4.65 -1.35 -32.48
CA VAL A 751 4.79 -2.55 -31.65
C VAL A 751 3.63 -3.49 -31.96
N TYR A 752 3.97 -4.72 -32.30
CA TYR A 752 3.02 -5.77 -32.58
C TYR A 752 3.13 -6.86 -31.52
N ALA A 753 2.03 -7.21 -30.87
CA ALA A 753 1.95 -8.41 -30.05
C ALA A 753 1.88 -9.64 -30.96
N ARG A 754 2.62 -10.69 -30.61
CA ARG A 754 2.73 -11.94 -31.37
C ARG A 754 2.30 -13.13 -30.52
N GLU A 755 1.56 -14.04 -31.13
CA GLU A 755 1.27 -15.34 -30.53
C GLU A 755 2.42 -16.32 -30.77
N PRO A 756 2.76 -17.19 -29.80
CA PRO A 756 3.83 -18.18 -29.95
C PRO A 756 3.64 -19.16 -31.12
N GLU A 757 2.39 -19.43 -31.52
CA GLU A 757 2.03 -20.48 -32.49
C GLU A 757 1.22 -19.95 -33.69
N GLY A 758 1.18 -18.63 -33.93
CA GLY A 758 0.36 -18.05 -35.00
C GLY A 758 0.96 -16.82 -35.68
N ASP A 759 0.63 -16.62 -36.96
CA ASP A 759 1.00 -15.44 -37.76
C ASP A 759 0.16 -14.19 -37.41
N THR A 760 -0.74 -14.28 -36.43
CA THR A 760 -1.61 -13.17 -36.05
C THR A 760 -0.81 -12.15 -35.25
N THR A 761 -0.78 -10.92 -35.74
CA THR A 761 -0.12 -9.79 -35.08
C THR A 761 -1.16 -8.71 -34.75
N MET A 762 -1.22 -8.29 -33.49
CA MET A 762 -2.05 -7.16 -33.06
C MET A 762 -1.17 -5.92 -32.92
N LEU A 763 -1.50 -4.84 -33.64
CA LEU A 763 -0.83 -3.55 -33.45
C LEU A 763 -1.31 -2.93 -32.14
N VAL A 764 -0.43 -2.85 -31.15
CA VAL A 764 -0.74 -2.31 -29.81
C VAL A 764 -0.19 -0.91 -29.58
N TYR A 765 0.77 -0.49 -30.41
CA TYR A 765 1.34 0.84 -30.35
C TYR A 765 1.79 1.30 -31.74
N GLU A 766 1.45 2.54 -32.11
CA GLU A 766 2.03 3.24 -33.25
C GLU A 766 2.20 4.71 -32.93
N ARG A 767 3.37 5.29 -33.26
CA ARG A 767 3.59 6.73 -33.19
C ARG A 767 4.69 7.19 -34.13
N MET A 768 4.46 8.31 -34.84
CA MET A 768 5.51 9.08 -35.50
C MET A 768 6.12 10.13 -34.56
N PHE A 769 7.42 10.04 -34.31
CA PHE A 769 8.16 10.95 -33.43
C PHE A 769 8.94 12.03 -34.21
N ASP A 770 8.87 13.27 -33.72
CA ASP A 770 9.61 14.41 -34.24
C ASP A 770 10.99 14.53 -33.55
N PRO A 771 12.12 14.34 -34.26
CA PRO A 771 13.47 14.41 -33.69
C PRO A 771 13.84 15.82 -33.17
N LYS A 772 13.10 16.87 -33.55
CA LYS A 772 13.27 18.21 -32.97
C LYS A 772 12.77 18.25 -31.54
N ILE A 773 11.77 17.45 -31.20
CA ILE A 773 11.16 17.36 -29.86
C ILE A 773 11.78 16.21 -29.07
N THR A 774 11.70 15.00 -29.62
CA THR A 774 12.09 13.75 -28.95
C THR A 774 13.59 13.50 -29.07
N LYS A 775 14.23 13.12 -27.96
CA LYS A 775 15.68 12.96 -27.81
C LYS A 775 16.09 11.52 -27.54
N GLU A 776 15.23 10.74 -26.90
CA GLU A 776 15.47 9.34 -26.58
C GLU A 776 14.16 8.54 -26.62
N LEU A 777 14.23 7.34 -27.21
CA LEU A 777 13.20 6.30 -27.15
C LEU A 777 13.78 5.08 -26.43
N ARG A 778 13.04 4.53 -25.48
CA ARG A 778 13.40 3.31 -24.75
C ARG A 778 12.35 2.25 -25.04
N LEU A 779 12.74 1.15 -25.65
CA LEU A 779 11.89 0.02 -26.02
C LEU A 779 12.16 -1.11 -25.03
N TYR A 780 11.14 -1.57 -24.31
CA TYR A 780 11.24 -2.62 -23.29
C TYR A 780 10.46 -3.85 -23.77
N GLY A 781 11.13 -4.99 -23.94
CA GLY A 781 10.53 -6.28 -24.29
C GLY A 781 10.06 -7.10 -23.08
N PHE A 782 10.66 -6.91 -21.90
CA PHE A 782 10.34 -7.63 -20.65
C PHE A 782 10.57 -9.14 -20.67
N ASN A 783 9.67 -9.95 -21.21
CA ASN A 783 9.88 -11.41 -21.31
C ASN A 783 9.32 -11.91 -22.63
N GLY A 784 9.91 -12.96 -23.19
CA GLY A 784 9.53 -13.50 -24.49
C GLY A 784 10.75 -13.55 -25.40
N SER A 785 10.57 -14.12 -26.59
CA SER A 785 11.55 -13.99 -27.68
C SER A 785 11.15 -12.83 -28.57
N ASP A 786 11.57 -11.63 -28.18
CA ASP A 786 11.26 -10.37 -28.82
C ASP A 786 12.11 -10.13 -30.05
N ARG A 787 11.53 -9.40 -31.00
CA ARG A 787 12.23 -8.99 -32.21
C ARG A 787 12.23 -7.48 -32.36
N PHE A 788 13.42 -6.90 -32.40
CA PHE A 788 13.66 -5.49 -32.66
C PHE A 788 14.22 -5.32 -34.07
N GLU A 789 13.48 -4.64 -34.94
CA GLU A 789 13.89 -4.32 -36.30
C GLU A 789 13.99 -2.80 -36.45
N VAL A 790 15.21 -2.32 -36.60
CA VAL A 790 15.53 -0.90 -36.67
C VAL A 790 16.15 -0.61 -38.03
N SER A 791 15.59 0.37 -38.74
CA SER A 791 16.08 0.83 -40.03
C SER A 791 16.15 2.36 -40.11
N GLY A 792 17.00 2.88 -41.00
CA GLY A 792 17.18 4.32 -41.24
C GLY A 792 18.61 4.84 -41.02
N ARG A 793 18.94 5.98 -41.63
CA ARG A 793 20.32 6.56 -41.56
C ARG A 793 20.53 7.46 -40.34
N HIS A 794 19.59 8.36 -40.05
CA HIS A 794 19.64 9.31 -38.94
C HIS A 794 18.30 9.31 -38.22
N GLY A 795 18.32 9.32 -36.88
CA GLY A 795 17.11 9.21 -36.09
C GLY A 795 17.32 9.53 -34.61
N ILE A 796 16.25 9.37 -33.84
CA ILE A 796 16.25 9.53 -32.40
C ILE A 796 17.14 8.44 -31.76
N ARG A 797 17.77 8.75 -30.61
CA ARG A 797 18.55 7.75 -29.88
C ARG A 797 17.65 6.64 -29.37
N LEU A 798 18.05 5.39 -29.59
CA LEU A 798 17.31 4.21 -29.14
C LEU A 798 18.04 3.50 -28.00
N ARG A 799 17.26 3.02 -27.03
CA ARG A 799 17.65 1.97 -26.08
C ARG A 799 16.68 0.82 -26.28
N MET A 800 17.20 -0.36 -26.59
CA MET A 800 16.42 -1.59 -26.72
C MET A 800 16.82 -2.47 -25.55
N ILE A 801 15.85 -2.77 -24.70
CA ILE A 801 15.99 -3.60 -23.51
C ILE A 801 15.18 -4.84 -23.84
N GLY A 802 15.85 -5.97 -24.03
CA GLY A 802 15.22 -7.24 -24.40
C GLY A 802 14.39 -7.76 -23.24
N GLY A 803 15.00 -8.55 -22.37
CA GLY A 803 14.27 -9.10 -21.26
C GLY A 803 14.71 -10.51 -20.94
N ARG A 804 13.78 -11.34 -20.47
CA ARG A 804 13.99 -12.79 -20.41
C ARG A 804 13.55 -13.43 -21.72
N GLY A 805 14.47 -14.11 -22.39
CA GLY A 805 14.18 -14.93 -23.55
C GLY A 805 15.22 -14.74 -24.65
N ASN A 806 15.06 -15.46 -25.76
CA ASN A 806 16.01 -15.36 -26.87
C ASN A 806 15.57 -14.25 -27.82
N ASP A 807 16.13 -13.07 -27.63
CA ASP A 807 15.78 -11.85 -28.35
C ASP A 807 16.63 -11.64 -29.59
N THR A 808 16.04 -11.00 -30.59
CA THR A 808 16.72 -10.66 -31.85
C THR A 808 16.73 -9.16 -32.09
N PHE A 809 17.92 -8.60 -32.22
CA PHE A 809 18.16 -7.18 -32.47
C PHE A 809 18.78 -6.98 -33.85
N ASN A 810 17.97 -6.56 -34.81
CA ASN A 810 18.39 -6.20 -36.15
C ASN A 810 18.48 -4.68 -36.28
N VAL A 811 19.69 -4.13 -36.17
CA VAL A 811 19.91 -2.68 -36.23
C VAL A 811 20.59 -2.31 -37.54
N ALA A 812 19.80 -2.05 -38.57
CA ALA A 812 20.30 -1.52 -39.84
C ALA A 812 20.59 0.00 -39.75
N GLY A 813 21.67 0.44 -40.39
CA GLY A 813 21.99 1.86 -40.56
C GLY A 813 22.92 2.48 -39.51
N LYS A 814 22.76 3.81 -39.28
CA LYS A 814 23.67 4.63 -38.43
C LYS A 814 22.94 5.36 -37.29
N ILE A 815 21.80 4.82 -36.85
CA ILE A 815 21.08 5.33 -35.67
C ILE A 815 21.89 5.03 -34.42
N LYS A 816 21.90 5.96 -33.45
CA LYS A 816 22.59 5.75 -32.17
C LYS A 816 21.73 4.84 -31.30
N SER A 817 22.13 3.57 -31.19
CA SER A 817 21.39 2.54 -30.49
C SER A 817 22.21 1.90 -29.38
N PHE A 818 21.56 1.54 -28.29
CA PHE A 818 22.12 0.76 -27.19
C PHE A 818 21.25 -0.48 -26.98
N VAL A 819 21.88 -1.66 -26.88
CA VAL A 819 21.20 -2.94 -26.69
C VAL A 819 21.54 -3.49 -25.33
N TYR A 820 20.54 -3.77 -24.52
CA TYR A 820 20.63 -4.29 -23.15
C TYR A 820 19.93 -5.64 -23.10
N ASP A 821 20.64 -6.65 -22.58
CA ASP A 821 20.09 -7.98 -22.38
C ASP A 821 21.01 -8.88 -21.55
N LEU A 822 20.56 -10.09 -21.23
CA LEU A 822 21.43 -11.12 -20.68
C LEU A 822 22.35 -11.73 -21.76
N ASN A 823 23.65 -11.84 -21.45
CA ASN A 823 24.62 -12.52 -22.32
C ASN A 823 24.67 -14.04 -22.08
N THR A 824 23.90 -14.54 -21.12
CA THR A 824 23.73 -15.96 -20.80
C THR A 824 22.63 -16.63 -21.63
N GLU A 825 21.80 -15.84 -22.33
CA GLU A 825 20.73 -16.31 -23.21
C GLU A 825 21.18 -16.30 -24.68
N ALA A 826 20.44 -17.00 -25.56
CA ALA A 826 20.83 -17.17 -26.96
C ALA A 826 20.40 -15.98 -27.84
N ASN A 827 20.80 -14.78 -27.43
CA ASN A 827 20.43 -13.52 -28.07
C ASN A 827 21.19 -13.29 -29.39
N ALA A 828 20.48 -12.79 -30.40
CA ALA A 828 21.03 -12.48 -31.71
C ALA A 828 21.12 -10.97 -31.93
N LEU A 829 22.31 -10.45 -32.26
CA LEU A 829 22.53 -9.02 -32.45
C LEU A 829 23.27 -8.71 -33.76
N ASN A 830 22.52 -8.20 -34.75
CA ASN A 830 23.04 -7.67 -36.01
C ASN A 830 23.26 -6.15 -35.89
N ARG A 831 24.53 -5.73 -35.79
CA ARG A 831 24.91 -4.36 -35.40
C ARG A 831 25.14 -3.43 -36.58
N GLY A 832 24.41 -2.31 -36.61
CA GLY A 832 24.74 -1.14 -37.41
C GLY A 832 25.93 -0.35 -36.83
N GLY A 833 26.53 0.54 -37.63
CA GLY A 833 27.80 1.20 -37.31
C GLY A 833 27.83 2.13 -36.08
N ARG A 834 26.68 2.39 -35.42
CA ARG A 834 26.57 3.19 -34.18
C ARG A 834 25.82 2.47 -33.06
N THR A 835 25.70 1.15 -33.16
CA THR A 835 25.08 0.28 -32.16
C THR A 835 26.09 -0.09 -31.09
N LYS A 836 25.74 0.11 -29.81
CA LYS A 836 26.55 -0.33 -28.67
C LYS A 836 25.86 -1.47 -27.95
N ASP A 837 26.58 -2.56 -27.81
CA ASP A 837 26.19 -3.69 -26.99
C ASP A 837 26.50 -3.40 -25.51
N ARG A 838 25.49 -3.62 -24.67
CA ARG A 838 25.51 -3.48 -23.21
C ARG A 838 24.99 -4.75 -22.51
N MET A 839 24.90 -5.87 -23.22
CA MET A 839 24.51 -7.14 -22.63
C MET A 839 25.52 -7.57 -21.56
N ASN A 840 25.04 -8.16 -20.47
CA ASN A 840 25.87 -8.68 -19.37
C ASN A 840 25.17 -9.88 -18.70
N ASN A 841 25.75 -10.44 -17.63
CA ASN A 841 25.16 -11.59 -16.91
C ASN A 841 24.40 -11.18 -15.64
N ASP A 842 24.12 -9.90 -15.45
CA ASP A 842 23.43 -9.35 -14.28
C ASP A 842 21.98 -9.02 -14.69
N PRO A 843 20.96 -9.73 -14.16
CA PRO A 843 19.56 -9.49 -14.51
C PRO A 843 19.09 -8.05 -14.33
N SER A 844 19.74 -7.25 -13.48
CA SER A 844 19.42 -5.83 -13.31
C SER A 844 19.63 -4.99 -14.58
N VAL A 845 20.37 -5.50 -15.58
CA VAL A 845 20.53 -4.85 -16.89
C VAL A 845 19.20 -4.64 -17.62
N ASN A 846 18.21 -5.48 -17.33
CA ASN A 846 16.87 -5.46 -17.91
C ASN A 846 15.83 -4.80 -16.98
N ALA A 847 16.24 -4.23 -15.84
CA ALA A 847 15.33 -3.68 -14.85
C ALA A 847 14.50 -2.51 -15.39
N PHE A 848 13.22 -2.50 -15.01
CA PHE A 848 12.29 -1.40 -15.24
C PHE A 848 11.70 -0.96 -13.91
N ASP A 849 11.85 0.33 -13.59
CA ASP A 849 11.16 0.97 -12.48
C ASP A 849 10.14 1.97 -13.01
N LEU A 850 8.89 1.79 -12.59
CA LEU A 850 7.75 2.63 -12.92
C LEU A 850 7.88 4.05 -12.36
N PHE A 851 8.62 4.24 -11.26
CA PHE A 851 8.66 5.48 -10.47
C PHE A 851 10.01 6.23 -10.51
N ASP A 852 10.95 5.81 -11.37
CA ASP A 852 12.30 6.39 -11.48
C ASP A 852 12.31 7.84 -12.02
N TYR A 853 11.24 8.31 -12.67
CA TYR A 853 11.29 9.61 -13.34
C TYR A 853 11.33 10.78 -12.35
N GLN A 854 12.42 11.56 -12.41
CA GLN A 854 12.63 12.76 -11.61
C GLN A 854 12.72 14.02 -12.49
N TYR A 855 12.18 15.13 -11.98
CA TYR A 855 12.30 16.43 -12.65
C TYR A 855 13.70 17.00 -12.45
N ASP A 856 14.22 17.72 -13.45
CA ASP A 856 15.45 18.49 -13.29
C ASP A 856 15.26 19.60 -12.25
N ILE A 857 15.79 19.40 -11.03
CA ILE A 857 15.77 20.41 -9.96
C ILE A 857 17.16 21.01 -9.82
N LYS A 858 17.28 22.33 -10.05
CA LYS A 858 18.51 23.06 -9.70
C LYS A 858 18.66 23.12 -8.19
N ARG A 859 19.53 22.27 -7.63
CA ARG A 859 19.93 22.33 -6.21
C ARG A 859 21.19 23.19 -6.09
N TYR A 860 21.10 24.31 -5.39
CA TYR A 860 22.27 25.04 -4.91
C TYR A 860 22.74 24.41 -3.59
N PRO A 861 24.04 24.36 -3.27
CA PRO A 861 24.49 24.02 -1.93
C PRO A 861 23.80 24.95 -0.92
N ARG A 862 23.15 24.37 0.09
CA ARG A 862 22.44 25.12 1.12
C ARG A 862 23.21 24.99 2.42
N VAL A 863 23.53 26.13 3.03
CA VAL A 863 23.81 26.21 4.45
C VAL A 863 22.45 26.10 5.15
N ASN A 864 22.20 24.99 5.82
CA ASN A 864 20.99 24.79 6.61
C ASN A 864 21.34 25.17 8.05
N PHE A 865 20.59 26.09 8.63
CA PHE A 865 20.65 26.34 10.06
C PHE A 865 19.55 25.52 10.73
N GLY A 866 19.93 24.56 11.57
CA GLY A 866 19.04 23.70 12.32
C GLY A 866 19.24 23.89 13.81
N VAL A 867 18.17 23.76 14.59
CA VAL A 867 18.29 23.56 16.03
C VAL A 867 17.55 22.28 16.37
N ASN A 868 18.24 21.31 16.96
CA ASN A 868 17.60 20.17 17.59
C ASN A 868 18.03 20.07 19.06
N ALA A 869 17.35 19.22 19.81
CA ALA A 869 17.57 19.05 21.24
C ALA A 869 18.90 18.33 21.56
N GLU A 870 19.50 17.65 20.57
CA GLU A 870 20.66 16.77 20.75
C GLU A 870 21.98 17.45 20.36
N ASP A 871 22.00 18.18 19.25
CA ASP A 871 23.17 18.78 18.60
C ASP A 871 23.24 20.31 18.75
N GLY A 872 22.21 20.94 19.33
CA GLY A 872 22.16 22.41 19.45
C GLY A 872 22.01 23.09 18.09
N LEU A 873 22.75 24.19 17.87
CA LEU A 873 22.66 24.99 16.63
C LEU A 873 23.64 24.42 15.58
N MET A 874 23.09 23.86 14.51
CA MET A 874 23.79 23.34 13.33
C MET A 874 23.70 24.31 12.16
#